data_AF-A0A7X2IT91-F1
#
_entry.id   AF-A0A7X2IT91-F1
#
_cell.length_a   1.000
_cell.length_b   1.000
_cell.length_c   1.000
_cell.angle_alpha   90.00
_cell.angle_beta   90.00
_cell.angle_gamma   90.00
#
_symmetry.space_group_name_H-M   'P 1'
#
loop_
_entity.id
_entity.type
_entity.pdbx_description
1 polymer ?
#
loop_
_entity_poly.entity_id
_entity_poly.type
_entity_poly.pdbx_seq_one_letter_code
_entity_poly.pdbx_strand_id
1 'polypeptide(L)'
;MKSKILRKLAIAGGIAAALTATYAAVGFFAVPAIVASQAEKMAQQQFHRKLAIGQVEFNPFKLTAALRDVKLMEPDGSAVFVSFDAFEAGLSWQSLRRLAPVVEKVKLQSPYVHLVRGDNGQYSIDDILQWMAAQPPSKEPALFSVNNIELANGRIAFDDKPARALHKVEGLQLGLPFISSMPADVNVYVEPLLSATIDGAPLHIQGKAKPYAEQREFAAELKLDKLDLAPLLGYLPFKPAFKLPTARLDARLTASFVQPKAGASSLALGGDAALSNVDLRGADGAPVLKFTQLSAKLDKLDPLVGRYAIAKIGLDGLDAALLRDAGGQLNLDRLLPPASAASSSPAAPPAKDKPAPILVAVKEVAIRNAALRYADAAPYSALKAGVQRFDLDVRDIAVDTGKRMVAVGEAVSGGAALTYAQGARTAEAPAAAAPAAGGDQPYQVQVGKIAVQGWSVNVDDASRGQPLALALSPLQLMVKGWSNAPASRSEIELAATINRSGKLGVSGSLAAAPLDADLALELKNLDLQPLQALIAEHVNLRVAQAAVSTRGRLKLAEQGGAIKGGYKGDASVDRLTTVDRLNDADFLSWKSLAFGGMDVQLAPFALSVDKVALSDFFARVIIDPNGRINVQDVMRTAANEDRSLTDAKNRAQDAKQQPVAQRGDARATPGKPDTKVAAVPAASSPMPPIRIGQLQLSGGRVRFTDNFIKPNYTANLKDLGGTVTGLTSDPSSLANVDIKGNVNSAPLSIGGKVQPLRKDLYLDVKADVRGMELAALSAYADKYVGYGIEKGKLSFEVAYKLDDRKLTAENRLILDQLTFGKESTNPDATRLPVGLAVALLSDRNGVIDINVPIGGSLDDPQFSLGGIIMKVIGNAVMKTVTAPFTFIASLFGGSGEDMAALAFEAGHASVAPAGEEKLAPLARALNERPGLKLDIGGRYDPATDTGALRQLALERKLRTVKQRDLQAKNKSAPDGGVTVTAEERPALLARAYAAEPLPKPRNALGLQKSVPPAEMEQAMLAAIVIDDDDLTALAHKRAQSAKDWLMKHGVPAERMFLTAAKEGACKAEFTLR
;
A
#
# COMPACT_ATOMS: atom_id res chain seq x y z
N MET A 1 65.67 74.06 77.35
CA MET A 1 64.58 73.09 77.06
C MET A 1 64.97 71.99 76.06
N LYS A 2 65.54 72.30 74.88
CA LYS A 2 65.76 71.36 73.75
C LYS A 2 66.43 70.00 74.09
N SER A 3 67.45 69.94 74.95
CA SER A 3 68.19 68.68 75.22
C SER A 3 67.38 67.58 75.92
N LYS A 4 66.44 67.93 76.81
CA LYS A 4 65.54 66.93 77.43
C LYS A 4 64.59 66.29 76.42
N ILE A 5 64.27 66.99 75.31
CA ILE A 5 63.45 66.46 74.22
C ILE A 5 64.29 65.49 73.37
N LEU A 6 65.51 65.86 72.98
CA LEU A 6 66.42 64.94 72.25
C LEU A 6 66.67 63.64 73.03
N ARG A 7 66.92 63.68 74.33
CA ARG A 7 67.14 62.44 75.12
C ARG A 7 65.88 61.57 75.21
N LYS A 8 64.68 62.16 75.28
CA LYS A 8 63.41 61.42 75.20
C LYS A 8 63.20 60.80 73.81
N LEU A 9 63.50 61.54 72.74
CA LEU A 9 63.41 61.04 71.36
C LEU A 9 64.42 59.91 71.09
N ALA A 10 65.64 59.99 71.62
CA ALA A 10 66.64 58.94 71.50
C ALA A 10 66.23 57.66 72.25
N ILE A 11 65.66 57.77 73.46
CA ILE A 11 65.14 56.62 74.21
C ILE A 11 63.91 56.03 73.52
N ALA A 12 62.97 56.87 73.04
CA ALA A 12 61.81 56.41 72.29
C ALA A 12 62.22 55.74 70.96
N GLY A 13 63.23 56.26 70.26
CA GLY A 13 63.79 55.67 69.05
C GLY A 13 64.50 54.35 69.32
N GLY A 14 65.24 54.22 70.42
CA GLY A 14 65.86 52.96 70.85
C GLY A 14 64.83 51.90 71.23
N ILE A 15 63.76 52.28 71.95
CA ILE A 15 62.64 51.38 72.27
C ILE A 15 61.88 50.99 70.99
N ALA A 16 61.60 51.94 70.09
CA ALA A 16 60.97 51.64 68.80
C ALA A 16 61.83 50.70 67.96
N ALA A 17 63.14 50.94 67.85
CA ALA A 17 64.06 50.05 67.14
C ALA A 17 64.11 48.64 67.76
N ALA A 18 64.14 48.53 69.10
CA ALA A 18 64.11 47.24 69.80
C ALA A 18 62.78 46.50 69.59
N LEU A 19 61.64 47.21 69.63
CA LEU A 19 60.33 46.64 69.34
C LEU A 19 60.22 46.22 67.87
N THR A 20 60.69 47.02 66.92
CA THR A 20 60.71 46.69 65.49
C THR A 20 61.64 45.51 65.19
N ALA A 21 62.82 45.44 65.83
CA ALA A 21 63.73 44.30 65.70
C ALA A 21 63.14 43.03 66.32
N THR A 22 62.48 43.13 67.47
CA THR A 22 61.77 42.00 68.11
C THR A 22 60.61 41.53 67.23
N TYR A 23 59.80 42.46 66.70
CA TYR A 23 58.71 42.18 65.77
C TYR A 23 59.20 41.54 64.47
N ALA A 24 60.31 42.03 63.91
CA ALA A 24 60.96 41.42 62.75
C ALA A 24 61.48 40.00 63.06
N ALA A 25 62.15 39.79 64.19
CA ALA A 25 62.66 38.47 64.57
C ALA A 25 61.54 37.46 64.82
N VAL A 26 60.48 37.86 65.53
CA VAL A 26 59.28 37.04 65.73
C VAL A 26 58.61 36.74 64.39
N GLY A 27 58.44 37.74 63.52
CA GLY A 27 57.81 37.55 62.21
C GLY A 27 58.63 36.69 61.24
N PHE A 28 59.91 36.95 61.05
CA PHE A 28 60.73 36.22 60.06
C PHE A 28 61.20 34.84 60.52
N PHE A 29 61.28 34.56 61.83
CA PHE A 29 61.79 33.28 62.33
C PHE A 29 60.77 32.50 63.18
N ALA A 30 60.13 33.14 64.17
CA ALA A 30 59.21 32.43 65.06
C ALA A 30 57.89 32.06 64.37
N VAL A 31 57.28 32.97 63.60
CA VAL A 31 56.01 32.69 62.90
C VAL A 31 56.16 31.53 61.91
N PRO A 32 57.17 31.46 61.01
CA PRO A 32 57.37 30.30 60.13
C PRO A 32 57.53 28.97 60.87
N ALA A 33 58.32 28.93 61.95
CA ALA A 33 58.53 27.72 62.74
C ALA A 33 57.26 27.26 63.47
N ILE A 34 56.49 28.22 64.01
CA ILE A 34 55.19 27.95 64.64
C ILE A 34 54.17 27.47 63.60
N VAL A 35 54.10 28.11 62.43
CA VAL A 35 53.17 27.73 61.35
C VAL A 35 53.47 26.32 60.84
N ALA A 36 54.75 25.99 60.56
CA ALA A 36 55.12 24.63 60.13
C ALA A 36 54.72 23.58 61.18
N SER A 37 55.26 23.70 62.40
CA SER A 37 55.05 22.71 63.46
C SER A 37 53.59 22.56 63.90
N GLN A 38 52.82 23.64 63.95
CA GLN A 38 51.40 23.58 64.30
C GLN A 38 50.53 23.10 63.13
N ALA A 39 50.87 23.41 61.87
CA ALA A 39 50.13 22.88 60.71
C ALA A 39 50.32 21.36 60.58
N GLU A 40 51.56 20.87 60.75
CA GLU A 40 51.87 19.43 60.75
C GLU A 40 51.16 18.70 61.89
N LYS A 41 51.25 19.25 63.10
CA LYS A 41 50.55 18.71 64.28
C LYS A 41 49.03 18.73 64.10
N MET A 42 48.46 19.82 63.57
CA MET A 42 47.01 19.94 63.33
C MET A 42 46.54 18.94 62.28
N ALA A 43 47.26 18.77 61.16
CA ALA A 43 46.94 17.78 60.14
C ALA A 43 46.93 16.36 60.71
N GLN A 44 47.96 16.01 61.49
CA GLN A 44 48.08 14.68 62.10
C GLN A 44 47.06 14.43 63.23
N GLN A 45 46.63 15.47 63.95
CA GLN A 45 45.68 15.36 65.07
C GLN A 45 44.19 15.47 64.68
N GLN A 46 43.84 16.32 63.70
CA GLN A 46 42.45 16.58 63.30
C GLN A 46 42.01 15.75 62.08
N PHE A 47 42.93 15.49 61.15
CA PHE A 47 42.64 14.84 59.87
C PHE A 47 43.38 13.51 59.67
N HIS A 48 44.17 13.09 60.67
CA HIS A 48 45.07 11.92 60.67
C HIS A 48 46.09 11.82 59.51
N ARG A 49 46.16 12.84 58.65
CA ARG A 49 47.03 12.91 57.47
C ARG A 49 48.39 13.50 57.82
N LYS A 50 49.45 12.94 57.24
CA LYS A 50 50.81 13.48 57.34
C LYS A 50 50.97 14.66 56.39
N LEU A 51 51.13 15.86 56.95
CA LEU A 51 51.56 17.04 56.21
C LEU A 51 53.09 17.13 56.23
N ALA A 52 53.67 17.59 55.12
CA ALA A 52 55.04 18.04 55.02
C ALA A 52 55.05 19.39 54.26
N ILE A 53 55.85 20.35 54.73
CA ILE A 53 56.03 21.66 54.10
C ILE A 53 57.52 21.86 53.83
N GLY A 54 57.91 22.08 52.57
CA GLY A 54 59.32 22.28 52.23
C GLY A 54 59.88 23.62 52.70
N GLN A 55 59.08 24.70 52.61
CA GLN A 55 59.45 26.01 53.12
C GLN A 55 58.22 26.80 53.61
N VAL A 56 58.37 27.53 54.72
CA VAL A 56 57.44 28.56 55.19
C VAL A 56 58.16 29.89 55.19
N GLU A 57 57.54 30.92 54.59
CA GLU A 57 58.04 32.29 54.57
C GLU A 57 56.97 33.23 55.17
N PHE A 58 57.36 34.14 56.06
CA PHE A 58 56.47 35.21 56.50
C PHE A 58 57.21 36.55 56.53
N ASN A 59 56.65 37.56 55.87
CA ASN A 59 57.14 38.93 55.89
C ASN A 59 56.21 39.78 56.78
N PRO A 60 56.60 40.10 58.03
CA PRO A 60 55.74 40.84 58.95
C PRO A 60 55.41 42.26 58.46
N PHE A 61 56.32 42.94 57.77
CA PHE A 61 56.09 44.31 57.28
C PHE A 61 55.09 44.37 56.12
N LYS A 62 55.11 43.36 55.24
CA LYS A 62 54.14 43.19 54.15
C LYS A 62 52.90 42.37 54.54
N LEU A 63 52.86 41.83 55.77
CA LEU A 63 51.88 40.84 56.24
C LEU A 63 51.62 39.71 55.23
N THR A 64 52.66 39.24 54.54
CA THR A 64 52.57 38.21 53.50
C THR A 64 53.11 36.89 54.03
N ALA A 65 52.30 35.83 53.96
CA ALA A 65 52.73 34.45 54.19
C ALA A 65 52.88 33.72 52.85
N ALA A 66 53.88 32.84 52.75
CA ALA A 66 54.00 31.89 51.65
C ALA A 66 54.42 30.50 52.16
N LEU A 67 53.95 29.47 51.45
CA LEU A 67 54.27 28.06 51.69
C LEU A 67 54.76 27.46 50.38
N ARG A 68 55.81 26.62 50.41
CA ARG A 68 56.36 25.94 49.22
C ARG A 68 56.48 24.43 49.43
N ASP A 69 56.40 23.70 48.32
CA ASP A 69 56.58 22.24 48.24
C ASP A 69 55.72 21.48 49.27
N VAL A 70 54.46 21.90 49.40
CA VAL A 70 53.53 21.34 50.41
C VAL A 70 52.95 20.03 49.91
N LYS A 71 52.96 19.00 50.76
CA LYS A 71 52.41 17.67 50.49
C LYS A 71 51.65 17.15 51.71
N LEU A 72 50.38 16.82 51.52
CA LEU A 72 49.51 16.19 52.48
C LEU A 72 49.22 14.76 51.97
N MET A 73 49.66 13.76 52.71
CA MET A 73 49.43 12.34 52.39
C MET A 73 48.01 11.91 52.77
N GLU A 74 47.49 10.85 52.17
CA GLU A 74 46.29 10.17 52.68
C GLU A 74 46.52 9.61 54.11
N PRO A 75 45.46 9.31 54.90
CA PRO A 75 45.60 8.88 56.30
C PRO A 75 46.42 7.59 56.52
N ASP A 76 46.45 6.71 55.52
CA ASP A 76 47.27 5.48 55.51
C ASP A 76 48.74 5.73 55.10
N GLY A 77 49.03 6.92 54.54
CA GLY A 77 50.32 7.29 53.98
C GLY A 77 50.65 6.69 52.61
N SER A 78 49.70 6.03 51.93
CA SER A 78 49.97 5.30 50.68
C SER A 78 50.12 6.21 49.46
N ALA A 79 49.41 7.35 49.44
CA ALA A 79 49.38 8.29 48.32
C ALA A 79 49.41 9.75 48.81
N VAL A 80 49.73 10.68 47.89
CA VAL A 80 49.54 12.12 48.10
C VAL A 80 48.06 12.45 47.91
N PHE A 81 47.40 12.93 48.95
CA PHE A 81 46.02 13.43 48.92
C PHE A 81 45.96 14.83 48.29
N VAL A 82 46.79 15.76 48.77
CA VAL A 82 46.90 17.13 48.23
C VAL A 82 48.37 17.55 48.18
N SER A 83 48.78 18.26 47.13
CA SER A 83 50.06 18.98 47.10
C SER A 83 50.01 20.26 46.28
N PHE A 84 50.95 21.17 46.49
CA PHE A 84 51.12 22.36 45.65
C PHE A 84 52.56 22.90 45.70
N ASP A 85 53.01 23.51 44.60
CA ASP A 85 54.37 24.03 44.46
C ASP A 85 54.56 25.29 45.32
N ALA A 86 53.56 26.19 45.29
CA ALA A 86 53.55 27.41 46.08
C ALA A 86 52.13 27.88 46.43
N PHE A 87 51.97 28.41 47.64
CA PHE A 87 50.82 29.19 48.10
C PHE A 87 51.31 30.54 48.66
N GLU A 88 50.60 31.62 48.38
CA GLU A 88 50.94 32.99 48.80
C GLU A 88 49.67 33.72 49.25
N ALA A 89 49.65 34.29 50.45
CA ALA A 89 48.53 35.07 50.98
C ALA A 89 49.04 36.37 51.64
N GLY A 90 48.52 37.51 51.20
CA GLY A 90 48.88 38.84 51.72
C GLY A 90 47.71 39.52 52.44
N LEU A 91 47.85 39.81 53.73
CA LEU A 91 46.84 40.57 54.49
C LEU A 91 47.13 42.08 54.42
N SER A 92 46.12 42.90 54.18
CA SER A 92 46.27 44.35 54.18
C SER A 92 46.30 44.91 55.59
N TRP A 93 47.17 45.89 55.83
CA TRP A 93 47.10 46.78 56.99
C TRP A 93 45.76 47.55 57.06
N GLN A 94 45.00 47.66 55.95
CA GLN A 94 43.63 48.17 55.98
C GLN A 94 42.70 47.37 56.90
N SER A 95 43.00 46.09 57.17
CA SER A 95 42.16 45.23 58.04
C SER A 95 41.96 45.82 59.44
N LEU A 96 43.00 46.42 60.01
CA LEU A 96 42.94 47.08 61.32
C LEU A 96 42.07 48.34 61.30
N ARG A 97 42.04 49.06 60.17
CA ARG A 97 41.20 50.27 59.99
C ARG A 97 39.75 49.93 59.67
N ARG A 98 39.49 48.85 58.92
CA ARG A 98 38.12 48.40 58.58
C ARG A 98 37.49 47.51 59.66
N LEU A 99 38.24 47.11 60.69
CA LEU A 99 37.84 46.15 61.74
C LEU A 99 37.32 44.81 61.16
N ALA A 100 37.85 44.43 60.00
CA ALA A 100 37.40 43.31 59.18
C ALA A 100 38.56 42.84 58.27
N PRO A 101 38.72 41.54 57.99
CA PRO A 101 39.80 41.05 57.17
C PRO A 101 39.74 41.60 55.73
N VAL A 102 40.84 42.24 55.31
CA VAL A 102 41.08 42.70 53.94
C VAL A 102 42.34 42.00 53.44
N VAL A 103 42.20 41.04 52.54
CA VAL A 103 43.29 40.29 51.93
C VAL A 103 43.60 40.88 50.55
N GLU A 104 44.87 41.19 50.27
CA GLU A 104 45.31 41.87 49.05
C GLU A 104 45.55 40.89 47.89
N LYS A 105 45.90 39.63 48.20
CA LYS A 105 46.20 38.56 47.24
C LYS A 105 46.06 37.18 47.88
N VAL A 106 45.56 36.21 47.13
CA VAL A 106 45.63 34.77 47.42
C VAL A 106 46.02 34.02 46.16
N LYS A 107 47.23 33.44 46.10
CA LYS A 107 47.72 32.70 44.93
C LYS A 107 48.09 31.26 45.28
N LEU A 108 47.69 30.31 44.44
CA LEU A 108 47.98 28.87 44.57
C LEU A 108 48.48 28.31 43.23
N GLN A 109 49.68 27.73 43.22
CA GLN A 109 50.38 27.27 42.02
C GLN A 109 50.52 25.75 41.98
N SER A 110 50.18 25.17 40.82
CA SER A 110 50.23 23.74 40.52
C SER A 110 49.49 22.80 41.49
N PRO A 111 48.36 23.19 42.14
CA PRO A 111 47.74 22.35 43.15
C PRO A 111 47.25 21.03 42.56
N TYR A 112 47.69 19.93 43.13
CA TYR A 112 47.23 18.57 42.84
C TYR A 112 46.29 18.11 43.96
N VAL A 113 45.15 17.54 43.58
CA VAL A 113 44.21 16.88 44.49
C VAL A 113 43.92 15.47 43.98
N HIS A 114 44.05 14.48 44.85
CA HIS A 114 43.60 13.11 44.63
C HIS A 114 42.34 12.88 45.46
N LEU A 115 41.19 12.79 44.80
CA LEU A 115 39.92 12.46 45.43
C LEU A 115 39.61 11.00 45.14
N VAL A 116 39.34 10.20 46.16
CA VAL A 116 38.98 8.78 46.00
C VAL A 116 37.58 8.58 46.53
N ARG A 117 36.76 7.81 45.81
CA ARG A 117 35.49 7.26 46.33
C ARG A 117 35.64 5.76 46.53
N GLY A 118 35.45 5.31 47.76
CA GLY A 118 35.55 3.90 48.13
C GLY A 118 34.33 3.07 47.72
N ASP A 119 34.48 1.74 47.71
CA ASP A 119 33.38 0.80 47.43
C ASP A 119 32.23 0.88 48.44
N ASN A 120 32.49 1.43 49.62
CA ASN A 120 31.49 1.75 50.64
C ASN A 120 30.73 3.08 50.39
N GLY A 121 31.03 3.77 49.29
CA GLY A 121 30.42 5.04 48.88
C GLY A 121 30.98 6.28 49.57
N GLN A 122 31.91 6.14 50.52
CA GLN A 122 32.57 7.26 51.21
C GLN A 122 33.66 7.89 50.33
N TYR A 123 33.93 9.18 50.53
CA TYR A 123 35.01 9.90 49.86
C TYR A 123 36.23 10.08 50.77
N SER A 124 37.43 10.19 50.19
CA SER A 124 38.67 10.53 50.92
C SER A 124 38.73 11.96 51.47
N ILE A 125 37.57 12.62 51.59
CA ILE A 125 37.37 13.94 52.23
C ILE A 125 36.23 13.96 53.25
N ASP A 126 35.55 12.83 53.50
CA ASP A 126 34.36 12.81 54.37
C ASP A 126 34.67 13.22 55.81
N ASP A 127 35.91 13.01 56.28
CA ASP A 127 36.41 13.51 57.56
C ASP A 127 36.49 15.05 57.60
N ILE A 128 36.97 15.66 56.54
CA ILE A 128 37.06 17.12 56.38
C ILE A 128 35.64 17.71 56.27
N LEU A 129 34.75 17.06 55.52
CA LEU A 129 33.35 17.46 55.39
C LEU A 129 32.61 17.39 56.74
N GLN A 130 32.79 16.31 57.51
CA GLN A 130 32.22 16.17 58.86
C GLN A 130 32.78 17.21 59.83
N TRP A 131 34.09 17.47 59.79
CA TRP A 131 34.73 18.51 60.61
C TRP A 131 34.20 19.93 60.30
N MET A 132 33.94 20.26 59.03
CA MET A 132 33.30 21.52 58.65
C MET A 132 31.83 21.57 59.08
N ALA A 133 31.08 20.48 58.91
CA ALA A 133 29.65 20.41 59.27
C ALA A 133 29.40 20.51 60.79
N ALA A 134 30.40 20.20 61.61
CA ALA A 134 30.33 20.33 63.07
C ALA A 134 30.44 21.79 63.58
N GLN A 135 30.73 22.77 62.70
CA GLN A 135 30.92 24.17 63.11
C GLN A 135 29.58 24.92 63.22
N PRO A 136 29.33 25.68 64.31
CA PRO A 136 28.07 26.38 64.50
C PRO A 136 27.92 27.57 63.54
N PRO A 137 26.73 27.80 62.95
CA PRO A 137 26.51 28.92 62.04
C PRO A 137 26.57 30.27 62.78
N SER A 138 27.28 31.23 62.20
CA SER A 138 27.35 32.61 62.72
C SER A 138 26.01 33.36 62.59
N LYS A 139 25.67 34.15 63.60
CA LYS A 139 24.39 34.90 63.66
C LYS A 139 24.34 36.17 62.80
N GLU A 140 25.48 36.66 62.34
CA GLU A 140 25.61 37.89 61.56
C GLU A 140 26.48 37.65 60.31
N PRO A 141 26.27 38.39 59.20
CA PRO A 141 27.11 38.26 58.01
C PRO A 141 28.54 38.76 58.27
N ALA A 142 29.54 37.91 58.04
CA ALA A 142 30.94 38.32 58.17
C ALA A 142 31.30 39.40 57.13
N LEU A 143 31.82 40.54 57.61
CA LEU A 143 32.40 41.59 56.77
C LEU A 143 33.83 41.20 56.37
N PHE A 144 34.12 41.15 55.07
CA PHE A 144 35.46 40.87 54.55
C PHE A 144 35.68 41.43 53.14
N SER A 145 36.94 41.49 52.72
CA SER A 145 37.36 41.70 51.32
C SER A 145 38.54 40.78 51.03
N VAL A 146 38.50 40.04 49.93
CA VAL A 146 39.63 39.24 49.42
C VAL A 146 39.85 39.62 47.96
N ASN A 147 41.05 40.05 47.63
CA ASN A 147 41.44 40.56 46.32
C ASN A 147 42.46 39.62 45.67
N ASN A 148 42.57 39.66 44.35
CA ASN A 148 43.53 38.91 43.53
C ASN A 148 43.61 37.42 43.93
N ILE A 149 42.49 36.70 43.78
CA ILE A 149 42.43 35.25 44.00
C ILE A 149 42.80 34.55 42.69
N GLU A 150 43.87 33.75 42.71
CA GLU A 150 44.43 33.08 41.53
C GLU A 150 44.83 31.63 41.86
N LEU A 151 44.24 30.68 41.15
CA LEU A 151 44.72 29.30 41.07
C LEU A 151 45.27 29.08 39.66
N ALA A 152 46.49 28.55 39.54
CA ALA A 152 47.13 28.30 38.25
C ALA A 152 47.67 26.87 38.13
N ASN A 153 47.51 26.25 36.96
CA ASN A 153 48.01 24.92 36.59
C ASN A 153 47.59 23.77 37.53
N GLY A 154 46.42 23.87 38.15
CA GLY A 154 45.90 22.83 39.02
C GLY A 154 45.57 21.52 38.30
N ARG A 155 45.52 20.44 39.06
CA ARG A 155 45.16 19.09 38.61
C ARG A 155 44.29 18.40 39.66
N ILE A 156 43.24 17.71 39.22
CA ILE A 156 42.42 16.85 40.09
C ILE A 156 42.36 15.48 39.43
N ALA A 157 42.74 14.45 40.17
CA ALA A 157 42.49 13.05 39.82
C ALA A 157 41.37 12.53 40.73
N PHE A 158 40.25 12.10 40.14
CA PHE A 158 39.11 11.53 40.86
C PHE A 158 38.96 10.05 40.52
N ASP A 159 39.31 9.19 41.48
CA ASP A 159 39.23 7.71 41.40
C ASP A 159 37.91 7.23 42.01
N ASP A 160 36.90 7.02 41.17
CA ASP A 160 35.61 6.44 41.58
C ASP A 160 35.66 4.92 41.43
N LYS A 161 35.98 4.22 42.54
CA LYS A 161 36.11 2.75 42.56
C LYS A 161 34.77 2.03 42.30
N PRO A 162 33.61 2.48 42.86
CA PRO A 162 32.30 1.98 42.46
C PRO A 162 32.02 2.04 40.94
N ALA A 163 32.31 3.17 40.29
CA ALA A 163 32.12 3.35 38.85
C ALA A 163 33.25 2.73 38.00
N ARG A 164 34.40 2.43 38.62
CA ARG A 164 35.67 2.04 37.99
C ARG A 164 36.17 3.08 36.98
N ALA A 165 35.99 4.35 37.32
CA ALA A 165 36.31 5.49 36.47
C ALA A 165 37.35 6.39 37.13
N LEU A 166 38.38 6.78 36.37
CA LEU A 166 39.38 7.76 36.78
C LEU A 166 39.20 9.04 35.95
N HIS A 167 38.60 10.06 36.56
CA HIS A 167 38.43 11.36 35.92
C HIS A 167 39.64 12.25 36.18
N LYS A 168 40.05 13.02 35.17
CA LYS A 168 41.18 13.94 35.22
C LYS A 168 40.76 15.34 34.84
N VAL A 169 40.88 16.26 35.79
CA VAL A 169 40.88 17.69 35.53
C VAL A 169 42.34 18.14 35.45
N GLU A 170 42.77 18.68 34.32
CA GLU A 170 44.14 19.15 34.09
C GLU A 170 44.15 20.62 33.65
N GLY A 171 45.26 21.33 33.88
CA GLY A 171 45.41 22.73 33.51
C GLY A 171 44.46 23.70 34.22
N LEU A 172 43.90 23.30 35.38
CA LEU A 172 42.88 24.05 36.12
C LEU A 172 43.38 25.45 36.49
N GLN A 173 42.64 26.47 36.08
CA GLN A 173 42.86 27.87 36.40
C GLN A 173 41.57 28.46 36.97
N LEU A 174 41.68 29.22 38.05
CA LEU A 174 40.60 30.02 38.64
C LEU A 174 41.13 31.44 38.87
N GLY A 175 40.53 32.42 38.18
CA GLY A 175 40.77 33.84 38.41
C GLY A 175 39.53 34.50 38.99
N LEU A 176 39.67 35.20 40.11
CA LEU A 176 38.60 36.01 40.71
C LEU A 176 39.23 37.32 41.22
N PRO A 177 38.98 38.48 40.57
CA PRO A 177 39.72 39.72 40.82
C PRO A 177 39.52 40.25 42.24
N PHE A 178 38.30 40.11 42.78
CA PHE A 178 38.01 40.30 44.21
C PHE A 178 36.70 39.61 44.59
N ILE A 179 36.43 39.53 45.89
CA ILE A 179 35.14 39.18 46.49
C ILE A 179 35.01 39.91 47.83
N SER A 180 33.88 40.57 48.08
CA SER A 180 33.68 41.33 49.32
C SER A 180 32.21 41.48 49.72
N SER A 181 31.96 41.37 51.02
CA SER A 181 30.68 41.64 51.69
C SER A 181 30.58 43.06 52.27
N MET A 182 31.56 43.93 52.01
CA MET A 182 31.60 45.31 52.50
C MET A 182 30.50 46.17 51.83
N PRO A 183 29.73 46.99 52.58
CA PRO A 183 28.58 47.74 52.02
C PRO A 183 28.87 48.68 50.84
N ALA A 184 30.11 49.14 50.67
CA ALA A 184 30.52 49.93 49.51
C ALA A 184 30.74 49.06 48.25
N ASP A 185 31.12 47.81 48.44
CA ASP A 185 31.66 46.92 47.41
C ASP A 185 30.61 45.89 46.92
N VAL A 186 29.54 45.62 47.69
CA VAL A 186 28.52 44.58 47.38
C VAL A 186 27.79 44.74 46.04
N ASN A 187 27.71 45.96 45.50
CA ASN A 187 26.99 46.27 44.25
C ASN A 187 27.89 46.21 43.01
N VAL A 188 29.21 46.04 43.19
CA VAL A 188 30.17 45.92 42.10
C VAL A 188 30.15 44.50 41.55
N TYR A 189 30.26 44.34 40.23
CA TYR A 189 30.40 43.02 39.63
C TYR A 189 31.79 42.44 39.91
N VAL A 190 31.84 41.20 40.41
CA VAL A 190 33.04 40.36 40.40
C VAL A 190 33.03 39.51 39.14
N GLU A 191 34.15 39.39 38.43
CA GLU A 191 34.23 38.66 37.14
C GLU A 191 35.05 37.36 37.30
N PRO A 192 34.42 36.23 37.65
CA PRO A 192 35.10 34.93 37.74
C PRO A 192 35.44 34.35 36.36
N LEU A 193 36.64 33.79 36.27
CA LEU A 193 37.11 32.93 35.18
C LEU A 193 37.51 31.56 35.75
N LEU A 194 37.04 30.48 35.14
CA LEU A 194 37.44 29.10 35.41
C LEU A 194 37.74 28.41 34.07
N SER A 195 38.92 27.81 33.92
CA SER A 195 39.25 26.98 32.74
C SER A 195 40.03 25.73 33.10
N ALA A 196 39.78 24.62 32.40
CA ALA A 196 40.46 23.34 32.59
C ALA A 196 40.27 22.43 31.35
N THR A 197 40.96 21.29 31.31
CA THR A 197 40.57 20.13 30.49
C THR A 197 40.04 19.03 31.39
N ILE A 198 38.81 18.56 31.16
CA ILE A 198 38.18 17.43 31.87
C ILE A 198 38.19 16.22 30.93
N ASP A 199 38.93 15.18 31.30
CA ASP A 199 39.11 13.95 30.50
C ASP A 199 39.59 14.23 29.05
N GLY A 200 40.35 15.32 28.89
CA GLY A 200 40.85 15.82 27.60
C GLY A 200 39.91 16.81 26.88
N ALA A 201 38.67 16.98 27.32
CA ALA A 201 37.72 17.95 26.78
C ALA A 201 37.91 19.35 27.41
N PRO A 202 38.16 20.42 26.64
CA PRO A 202 38.26 21.78 27.17
C PRO A 202 36.95 22.27 27.79
N LEU A 203 37.06 22.83 29.00
CA LEU A 203 36.02 23.58 29.70
C LEU A 203 36.50 25.01 29.95
N HIS A 204 35.68 26.00 29.59
CA HIS A 204 35.89 27.41 29.91
C HIS A 204 34.58 28.01 30.42
N ILE A 205 34.55 28.49 31.66
CA ILE A 205 33.43 29.20 32.26
C ILE A 205 33.90 30.60 32.63
N GLN A 206 33.23 31.63 32.10
CA GLN A 206 33.50 33.02 32.42
C GLN A 206 32.20 33.74 32.75
N GLY A 207 32.21 34.70 33.66
CA GLY A 207 30.98 35.39 34.05
C GLY A 207 31.18 36.64 34.87
N LYS A 208 30.07 37.15 35.40
CA LYS A 208 30.02 38.28 36.33
C LYS A 208 28.92 38.07 37.37
N ALA A 209 29.17 38.47 38.61
CA ALA A 209 28.25 38.25 39.73
C ALA A 209 28.20 39.41 40.73
N LYS A 210 27.08 39.52 41.45
CA LYS A 210 26.89 40.37 42.65
C LYS A 210 26.45 39.48 43.82
N PRO A 211 27.37 38.72 44.46
CA PRO A 211 27.00 37.70 45.45
C PRO A 211 26.35 38.25 46.74
N TYR A 212 26.66 39.50 47.11
CA TYR A 212 26.23 40.11 48.38
C TYR A 212 25.26 41.31 48.23
N ALA A 213 24.83 41.65 47.00
CA ALA A 213 23.84 42.69 46.78
C ALA A 213 22.42 42.25 47.24
N GLU A 214 21.54 43.22 47.51
CA GLU A 214 20.13 42.94 47.85
C GLU A 214 19.37 42.28 46.69
N GLN A 215 19.73 42.62 45.46
CA GLN A 215 19.37 41.87 44.27
C GLN A 215 20.61 41.10 43.82
N ARG A 216 20.62 39.79 44.08
CA ARG A 216 21.71 38.91 43.63
C ARG A 216 21.58 38.66 42.14
N GLU A 217 22.67 38.87 41.44
CA GLU A 217 22.77 38.69 39.99
C GLU A 217 23.97 37.77 39.70
N PHE A 218 23.79 36.84 38.77
CA PHE A 218 24.87 35.98 38.27
C PHE A 218 24.63 35.75 36.78
N ALA A 219 25.61 36.11 35.95
CA ALA A 219 25.59 35.83 34.51
C ALA A 219 26.88 35.11 34.12
N ALA A 220 26.78 33.98 33.43
CA ALA A 220 27.94 33.21 32.99
C ALA A 220 27.75 32.62 31.59
N GLU A 221 28.87 32.45 30.89
CA GLU A 221 29.01 31.72 29.64
C GLU A 221 29.87 30.48 29.91
N LEU A 222 29.33 29.31 29.55
CA LEU A 222 30.02 28.01 29.60
C LEU A 222 30.32 27.55 28.18
N LYS A 223 31.57 27.17 27.94
CA LYS A 223 32.03 26.50 26.72
C LYS A 223 32.63 25.15 27.10
N LEU A 224 32.13 24.09 26.47
CA LEU A 224 32.58 22.71 26.61
C LEU A 224 32.72 22.13 25.20
N ASP A 225 33.93 21.74 24.81
CA ASP A 225 34.17 21.18 23.47
C ASP A 225 34.50 19.67 23.58
N LYS A 226 33.68 18.84 22.92
CA LYS A 226 33.89 17.39 22.67
C LYS A 226 34.02 16.47 23.90
N LEU A 227 33.26 16.69 24.96
CA LEU A 227 33.22 15.76 26.11
C LEU A 227 32.68 14.38 25.70
N ASP A 228 33.45 13.33 25.98
CA ASP A 228 33.00 11.94 25.76
C ASP A 228 32.02 11.51 26.87
N LEU A 229 30.84 11.04 26.47
CA LEU A 229 29.80 10.60 27.41
C LEU A 229 29.87 9.10 27.75
N ALA A 230 30.70 8.31 27.06
CA ALA A 230 30.81 6.87 27.30
C ALA A 230 31.31 6.52 28.71
N PRO A 231 32.30 7.21 29.31
CA PRO A 231 32.70 6.99 30.71
C PRO A 231 31.59 7.35 31.71
N LEU A 232 30.77 8.34 31.38
CA LEU A 232 29.73 8.87 32.28
C LEU A 232 28.54 7.92 32.46
N LEU A 233 28.42 6.85 31.66
CA LEU A 233 27.44 5.79 31.87
C LEU A 233 27.55 5.12 33.26
N GLY A 234 28.73 5.13 33.89
CA GLY A 234 28.94 4.59 35.23
C GLY A 234 28.17 5.33 36.33
N TYR A 235 27.70 6.55 36.07
CA TYR A 235 26.98 7.40 37.03
C TYR A 235 25.45 7.39 36.84
N LEU A 236 24.93 6.53 35.94
CA LEU A 236 23.49 6.32 35.85
C LEU A 236 22.96 5.69 37.14
N PRO A 237 21.80 6.13 37.68
CA PRO A 237 21.22 5.59 38.92
C PRO A 237 20.62 4.18 38.76
N PHE A 238 20.87 3.54 37.62
CA PHE A 238 20.49 2.19 37.28
C PHE A 238 21.57 1.58 36.37
N LYS A 239 21.74 0.26 36.39
CA LYS A 239 22.63 -0.43 35.46
C LYS A 239 22.00 -0.43 34.05
N PRO A 240 22.58 0.22 33.03
CA PRO A 240 22.00 0.23 31.69
C PRO A 240 22.09 -1.15 31.04
N ALA A 241 21.06 -1.52 30.28
CA ALA A 241 21.04 -2.73 29.45
C ALA A 241 21.42 -2.43 27.98
N PHE A 242 22.20 -1.37 27.78
CA PHE A 242 22.70 -0.90 26.49
C PHE A 242 24.18 -0.52 26.58
N LYS A 243 24.80 -0.30 25.42
CA LYS A 243 26.17 0.18 25.23
C LYS A 243 26.12 1.45 24.38
N LEU A 244 26.99 2.42 24.69
CA LEU A 244 27.15 3.68 23.96
C LEU A 244 28.63 3.81 23.56
N PRO A 245 29.12 3.12 22.50
CA PRO A 245 30.55 3.09 22.18
C PRO A 245 31.12 4.44 21.74
N THR A 246 30.26 5.35 21.24
CA THR A 246 30.62 6.73 20.92
C THR A 246 29.44 7.66 21.22
N ALA A 247 29.72 8.80 21.86
CA ALA A 247 28.83 9.95 21.99
C ALA A 247 29.64 11.16 22.50
N ARG A 248 29.68 12.27 21.74
CA ARG A 248 30.42 13.48 22.14
C ARG A 248 29.51 14.68 22.30
N LEU A 249 29.61 15.36 23.44
CA LEU A 249 28.87 16.58 23.78
C LEU A 249 29.74 17.84 23.55
N ASP A 250 29.21 18.76 22.75
CA ASP A 250 29.67 20.13 22.59
C ASP A 250 28.58 21.06 23.16
N ALA A 251 28.94 22.07 23.96
CA ALA A 251 27.97 22.99 24.57
C ALA A 251 28.52 24.42 24.72
N ARG A 252 27.69 25.40 24.37
CA ARG A 252 27.96 26.84 24.44
C ARG A 252 26.76 27.54 25.04
N LEU A 253 26.70 27.55 26.36
CA LEU A 253 25.51 27.93 27.12
C LEU A 253 25.72 29.27 27.80
N THR A 254 24.71 30.13 27.76
CA THR A 254 24.63 31.34 28.58
C THR A 254 23.56 31.16 29.65
N ALA A 255 23.90 31.52 30.89
CA ALA A 255 23.00 31.50 32.02
C ALA A 255 22.96 32.88 32.67
N SER A 256 21.76 33.37 33.01
CA SER A 256 21.54 34.64 33.71
C SER A 256 20.49 34.45 34.80
N PHE A 257 20.93 34.44 36.05
CA PHE A 257 20.11 34.30 37.24
C PHE A 257 19.93 35.66 37.94
N VAL A 258 18.69 35.98 38.32
CA VAL A 258 18.35 37.17 39.11
C VAL A 258 17.44 36.77 40.27
N GLN A 259 17.88 37.08 41.48
CA GLN A 259 17.15 36.87 42.74
C GLN A 259 16.96 38.22 43.45
N PRO A 260 15.75 38.81 43.42
CA PRO A 260 15.43 39.99 44.20
C PRO A 260 15.24 39.65 45.69
N LYS A 261 15.38 40.66 46.56
CA LYS A 261 15.14 40.57 48.02
C LYS A 261 13.73 40.10 48.39
N ALA A 262 12.75 40.32 47.52
CA ALA A 262 11.39 39.80 47.61
C ALA A 262 10.83 39.54 46.21
N GLY A 263 10.07 38.45 46.04
CA GLY A 263 9.51 38.01 44.75
C GLY A 263 10.13 36.72 44.23
N ALA A 264 9.69 36.28 43.05
CA ALA A 264 10.24 35.10 42.39
C ALA A 264 11.64 35.37 41.82
N SER A 265 12.52 34.37 41.87
CA SER A 265 13.80 34.38 41.14
C SER A 265 13.57 33.92 39.69
N SER A 266 14.42 34.37 38.76
CA SER A 266 14.37 33.97 37.33
C SER A 266 15.72 33.43 36.86
N LEU A 267 15.70 32.49 35.92
CA LEU A 267 16.91 31.84 35.39
C LEU A 267 16.81 31.74 33.86
N ALA A 268 17.26 32.78 33.16
CA ALA A 268 17.32 32.75 31.71
C ALA A 268 18.51 31.89 31.23
N LEU A 269 18.22 30.80 30.50
CA LEU A 269 19.22 29.97 29.82
C LEU A 269 19.09 30.13 28.29
N GLY A 270 20.22 30.20 27.60
CA GLY A 270 20.29 30.31 26.13
C GLY A 270 21.58 29.71 25.56
N GLY A 271 21.77 29.82 24.25
CA GLY A 271 22.96 29.33 23.54
C GLY A 271 22.69 28.07 22.72
N ASP A 272 23.69 27.21 22.55
CA ASP A 272 23.60 25.98 21.77
C ASP A 272 24.27 24.77 22.45
N ALA A 273 23.76 23.58 22.12
CA ALA A 273 24.36 22.30 22.47
C ALA A 273 24.22 21.32 21.30
N ALA A 274 25.22 20.47 21.12
CA ALA A 274 25.25 19.42 20.11
C ALA A 274 25.79 18.12 20.68
N LEU A 275 25.15 17.02 20.30
CA LEU A 275 25.55 15.65 20.62
C LEU A 275 25.88 14.96 19.29
N SER A 276 27.13 14.54 19.10
CA SER A 276 27.63 14.03 17.82
C SER A 276 28.13 12.59 17.91
N ASN A 277 28.08 11.89 16.76
CA ASN A 277 28.59 10.54 16.55
C ASN A 277 28.00 9.51 17.55
N VAL A 278 26.68 9.50 17.70
CA VAL A 278 26.00 8.59 18.65
C VAL A 278 25.76 7.23 18.02
N ASP A 279 26.17 6.17 18.71
CA ASP A 279 25.88 4.77 18.40
C ASP A 279 25.37 4.08 19.68
N LEU A 280 24.07 3.74 19.73
CA LEU A 280 23.43 3.05 20.84
C LEU A 280 23.09 1.61 20.43
N ARG A 281 23.62 0.66 21.19
CA ARG A 281 23.48 -0.77 20.96
C ARG A 281 22.93 -1.49 22.19
N GLY A 282 22.25 -2.62 22.00
CA GLY A 282 21.81 -3.47 23.11
C GLY A 282 22.97 -4.06 23.91
N ALA A 283 22.67 -4.69 25.06
CA ALA A 283 23.65 -5.43 25.86
C ALA A 283 24.32 -6.58 25.06
N ASP A 284 23.59 -7.17 24.11
CA ASP A 284 24.05 -8.15 23.11
C ASP A 284 25.00 -7.54 22.05
N GLY A 285 24.97 -6.22 21.86
CA GLY A 285 25.70 -5.50 20.81
C GLY A 285 24.90 -5.26 19.53
N ALA A 286 23.60 -5.61 19.49
CA ALA A 286 22.74 -5.32 18.34
C ALA A 286 22.51 -3.80 18.17
N PRO A 287 22.53 -3.25 16.95
CA PRO A 287 22.32 -1.83 16.72
C PRO A 287 20.85 -1.44 16.99
N VAL A 288 20.64 -0.44 17.83
CA VAL A 288 19.29 0.04 18.19
C VAL A 288 19.01 1.39 17.54
N LEU A 289 19.91 2.36 17.72
CA LEU A 289 19.76 3.72 17.20
C LEU A 289 21.14 4.38 17.06
N LYS A 290 21.39 5.05 15.93
CA LYS A 290 22.56 5.91 15.72
C LYS A 290 22.16 7.22 15.06
N PHE A 291 22.98 8.27 15.21
CA PHE A 291 22.86 9.51 14.43
C PHE A 291 24.20 10.27 14.35
N THR A 292 24.36 11.04 13.27
CA THR A 292 25.55 11.87 13.04
C THR A 292 25.60 13.04 14.02
N GLN A 293 24.48 13.76 14.15
CA GLN A 293 24.37 14.92 15.04
C GLN A 293 22.92 15.15 15.49
N LEU A 294 22.74 15.40 16.78
CA LEU A 294 21.56 16.01 17.38
C LEU A 294 21.99 17.38 17.91
N SER A 295 21.32 18.46 17.52
CA SER A 295 21.62 19.82 17.99
C SER A 295 20.37 20.53 18.51
N ALA A 296 20.56 21.37 19.52
CA ALA A 296 19.53 22.23 20.09
C ALA A 296 20.08 23.65 20.23
N LYS A 297 19.42 24.61 19.57
CA LYS A 297 19.67 26.04 19.74
C LYS A 297 18.57 26.64 20.59
N LEU A 298 18.94 27.10 21.79
CA LEU A 298 18.05 27.65 22.79
C LEU A 298 17.88 29.16 22.57
N ASP A 299 16.64 29.65 22.66
CA ASP A 299 16.31 31.07 22.48
C ASP A 299 16.22 31.76 23.85
N LYS A 300 15.30 31.27 24.70
CA LYS A 300 15.23 31.58 26.12
C LYS A 300 14.45 30.48 26.86
N LEU A 301 15.15 29.70 27.68
CA LEU A 301 14.50 28.87 28.69
C LEU A 301 14.46 29.65 30.02
N ASP A 302 13.39 29.49 30.79
CA ASP A 302 13.28 29.95 32.17
C ASP A 302 12.52 28.89 32.97
N PRO A 303 13.23 27.84 33.45
CA PRO A 303 12.61 26.67 34.07
C PRO A 303 11.93 27.00 35.40
N LEU A 304 12.36 28.08 36.08
CA LEU A 304 11.76 28.55 37.33
C LEU A 304 10.33 29.08 37.15
N VAL A 305 9.94 29.43 35.91
CA VAL A 305 8.59 29.88 35.55
C VAL A 305 7.94 29.02 34.44
N GLY A 306 8.49 27.82 34.17
CA GLY A 306 7.92 26.84 33.25
C GLY A 306 7.92 27.23 31.77
N ARG A 307 8.81 28.13 31.33
CA ARG A 307 8.85 28.64 29.94
C ARG A 307 10.07 28.12 29.19
N TYR A 308 9.87 27.60 27.98
CA TYR A 308 10.92 26.94 27.19
C TYR A 308 10.86 27.36 25.72
N ALA A 309 11.54 28.44 25.34
CA ALA A 309 11.67 28.87 23.94
C ALA A 309 12.96 28.32 23.31
N ILE A 310 12.80 27.51 22.26
CA ILE A 310 13.86 26.85 21.50
C ILE A 310 13.82 27.36 20.06
N ALA A 311 14.96 27.85 19.56
CA ALA A 311 15.07 28.40 18.22
C ALA A 311 15.15 27.30 17.14
N LYS A 312 15.88 26.20 17.41
CA LYS A 312 15.96 25.05 16.50
C LYS A 312 16.28 23.76 17.26
N ILE A 313 15.68 22.65 16.83
CA ILE A 313 16.18 21.29 17.08
C ILE A 313 16.57 20.70 15.72
N GLY A 314 17.78 20.16 15.60
CA GLY A 314 18.29 19.52 14.37
C GLY A 314 18.70 18.08 14.64
N LEU A 315 18.33 17.14 13.76
CA LEU A 315 18.73 15.73 13.85
C LEU A 315 19.14 15.22 12.47
N ASP A 316 20.40 14.83 12.29
CA ASP A 316 20.93 14.36 11.01
C ASP A 316 21.50 12.95 11.09
N GLY A 317 21.24 12.16 10.04
CA GLY A 317 21.76 10.80 9.87
C GLY A 317 21.15 9.76 10.84
N LEU A 318 19.94 9.99 11.34
CA LEU A 318 19.23 9.04 12.19
C LEU A 318 19.01 7.71 11.45
N ASP A 319 19.43 6.60 12.04
CA ASP A 319 19.07 5.25 11.60
C ASP A 319 18.77 4.40 12.84
N ALA A 320 17.50 4.04 13.02
CA ALA A 320 17.01 3.31 14.18
C ALA A 320 16.16 2.09 13.80
N ALA A 321 16.21 1.06 14.63
CA ALA A 321 15.49 -0.19 14.47
C ALA A 321 14.57 -0.45 15.66
N LEU A 322 13.25 -0.45 15.42
CA LEU A 322 12.26 -1.00 16.34
C LEU A 322 12.04 -2.46 15.96
N LEU A 323 12.40 -3.37 16.85
CA LEU A 323 12.27 -4.81 16.66
C LEU A 323 11.36 -5.35 17.74
N ARG A 324 10.22 -5.90 17.34
CA ARG A 324 9.31 -6.62 18.23
C ARG A 324 9.54 -8.12 18.06
N ASP A 325 9.75 -8.82 19.17
CA ASP A 325 10.06 -10.25 19.14
C ASP A 325 8.81 -11.15 19.22
N ALA A 326 9.03 -12.47 19.20
CA ALA A 326 7.96 -13.47 19.28
C ALA A 326 7.19 -13.45 20.61
N GLY A 327 7.76 -12.86 21.68
CA GLY A 327 7.08 -12.59 22.95
C GLY A 327 6.31 -11.28 22.97
N GLY A 328 6.32 -10.51 21.87
CA GLY A 328 5.58 -9.27 21.70
C GLY A 328 6.22 -8.04 22.35
N GLN A 329 7.42 -8.15 22.93
CA GLN A 329 8.17 -7.03 23.52
C GLN A 329 9.00 -6.30 22.45
N LEU A 330 9.19 -4.99 22.60
CA LEU A 330 10.11 -4.21 21.77
C LEU A 330 11.54 -4.28 22.33
N ASN A 331 12.53 -4.18 21.44
CA ASN A 331 13.93 -4.01 21.82
C ASN A 331 14.19 -2.73 22.63
N LEU A 332 13.35 -1.69 22.48
CA LEU A 332 13.41 -0.46 23.28
C LEU A 332 13.03 -0.69 24.75
N ASP A 333 12.04 -1.56 25.01
CA ASP A 333 11.56 -1.88 26.37
C ASP A 333 12.65 -2.53 27.24
N ARG A 334 13.71 -3.05 26.60
CA ARG A 334 14.81 -3.79 27.20
C ARG A 334 16.05 -2.94 27.50
N LEU A 335 16.07 -1.66 27.13
CA LEU A 335 17.23 -0.77 27.36
C LEU A 335 17.32 -0.31 28.82
N LEU A 336 16.18 -0.18 29.49
CA LEU A 336 16.04 0.24 30.87
C LEU A 336 15.52 -0.93 31.72
N PRO A 337 15.92 -1.06 33.00
CA PRO A 337 15.30 -2.02 33.90
C PRO A 337 13.83 -1.63 34.17
N PRO A 338 12.94 -2.60 34.42
CA PRO A 338 11.54 -2.32 34.75
C PRO A 338 11.43 -1.49 36.04
N ALA A 339 10.56 -0.47 36.02
CA ALA A 339 10.45 0.54 37.08
C ALA A 339 10.18 0.00 38.50
N SER A 340 9.71 -1.25 38.62
CA SER A 340 9.47 -1.93 39.91
C SER A 340 10.75 -2.23 40.72
N ALA A 341 11.94 -1.97 40.17
CA ALA A 341 13.20 -2.10 40.90
C ALA A 341 13.65 -0.81 41.63
N ALA A 342 12.89 0.29 41.52
CA ALA A 342 13.13 1.48 42.33
C ALA A 342 12.81 1.19 43.80
N SER A 343 13.83 1.28 44.66
CA SER A 343 13.74 1.04 46.09
C SER A 343 12.68 1.92 46.77
N SER A 344 12.09 1.40 47.85
CA SER A 344 11.08 2.08 48.67
C SER A 344 11.63 3.30 49.41
N SER A 345 11.81 4.41 48.70
CA SER A 345 11.93 5.72 49.30
C SER A 345 10.60 6.05 50.02
N PRO A 346 10.63 6.61 51.24
CA PRO A 346 9.40 7.05 51.90
C PRO A 346 8.61 7.99 51.01
N ALA A 347 7.30 7.77 50.88
CA ALA A 347 6.45 8.60 50.05
C ALA A 347 6.54 10.06 50.50
N ALA A 348 7.10 10.93 49.64
CA ALA A 348 7.16 12.35 49.91
C ALA A 348 5.73 12.88 50.17
N PRO A 349 5.51 13.72 51.19
CA PRO A 349 4.18 14.22 51.50
C PRO A 349 3.60 14.92 50.26
N PRO A 350 2.31 14.70 49.95
CA PRO A 350 1.73 15.17 48.69
C PRO A 350 1.89 16.69 48.57
N ALA A 351 2.60 17.12 47.53
CA ALA A 351 2.76 18.53 47.21
C ALA A 351 1.38 19.16 47.04
N LYS A 352 1.06 20.14 47.90
CA LYS A 352 -0.28 20.77 47.94
C LYS A 352 -0.54 21.68 46.75
N ASP A 353 0.51 22.11 46.07
CA ASP A 353 0.46 23.02 44.94
C ASP A 353 0.38 22.25 43.63
N LYS A 354 -0.65 22.55 42.83
CA LYS A 354 -0.79 22.03 41.46
C LYS A 354 0.38 22.56 40.62
N PRO A 355 1.13 21.72 39.88
CA PRO A 355 2.30 22.16 39.13
C PRO A 355 1.93 23.25 38.13
N ALA A 356 2.80 24.26 38.02
CA ALA A 356 2.61 25.40 37.14
C ALA A 356 2.49 24.97 35.66
N PRO A 357 1.65 25.63 34.84
CA PRO A 357 1.50 25.29 33.43
C PRO A 357 2.82 25.52 32.68
N ILE A 358 3.21 24.53 31.88
CA ILE A 358 4.44 24.55 31.09
C ILE A 358 4.10 25.07 29.69
N LEU A 359 4.89 26.03 29.23
CA LEU A 359 4.81 26.61 27.89
C LEU A 359 6.10 26.30 27.13
N VAL A 360 6.02 25.44 26.12
CA VAL A 360 7.13 25.12 25.22
C VAL A 360 6.85 25.75 23.86
N ALA A 361 7.84 26.44 23.28
CA ALA A 361 7.79 26.96 21.93
C ALA A 361 9.05 26.52 21.16
N VAL A 362 8.89 25.87 20.01
CA VAL A 362 10.00 25.43 19.16
C VAL A 362 9.77 25.96 17.75
N LYS A 363 10.59 26.91 17.31
CA LYS A 363 10.41 27.58 16.00
C LYS A 363 10.65 26.62 14.82
N GLU A 364 11.60 25.69 14.98
CA GLU A 364 11.95 24.71 13.95
C GLU A 364 12.43 23.38 14.57
N VAL A 365 11.93 22.26 14.07
CA VAL A 365 12.49 20.91 14.24
C VAL A 365 12.82 20.37 12.85
N ALA A 366 14.10 20.18 12.56
CA ALA A 366 14.60 19.75 11.26
C ALA A 366 15.29 18.39 11.37
N ILE A 367 14.65 17.35 10.85
CA ILE A 367 15.22 16.00 10.69
C ILE A 367 15.76 15.86 9.27
N ARG A 368 16.95 15.28 9.11
CA ARG A 368 17.63 15.06 7.83
C ARG A 368 18.17 13.65 7.67
N ASN A 369 18.17 13.17 6.43
CA ASN A 369 18.75 11.90 6.01
C ASN A 369 18.26 10.67 6.80
N ALA A 370 17.07 10.73 7.39
CA ALA A 370 16.66 9.77 8.41
C ALA A 370 16.13 8.45 7.84
N ALA A 371 16.30 7.38 8.61
CA ALA A 371 15.80 6.04 8.37
C ALA A 371 15.23 5.43 9.65
N LEU A 372 14.07 4.80 9.54
CA LEU A 372 13.45 4.00 10.59
C LEU A 372 13.10 2.62 10.03
N ARG A 373 13.43 1.58 10.77
CA ARG A 373 13.19 0.18 10.40
C ARG A 373 12.35 -0.49 11.48
N TYR A 374 11.21 -1.06 11.09
CA TYR A 374 10.32 -1.82 11.96
C TYR A 374 10.27 -3.28 11.51
N ALA A 375 10.37 -4.21 12.46
CA ALA A 375 10.07 -5.61 12.22
C ALA A 375 9.29 -6.19 13.40
N ASP A 376 8.18 -6.86 13.09
CA ASP A 376 7.44 -7.70 14.04
C ASP A 376 7.69 -9.18 13.70
N ALA A 377 8.25 -9.91 14.67
CA ALA A 377 8.51 -11.33 14.62
C ALA A 377 7.48 -12.16 15.43
N ALA A 378 6.34 -11.57 15.81
CA ALA A 378 5.23 -12.30 16.41
C ALA A 378 4.76 -13.46 15.51
N PRO A 379 4.42 -14.63 16.09
CA PRO A 379 4.19 -15.88 15.35
C PRO A 379 2.91 -15.91 14.49
N TYR A 380 2.17 -14.81 14.40
CA TYR A 380 0.89 -14.68 13.68
C TYR A 380 1.04 -14.02 12.30
N SER A 381 2.03 -13.12 12.12
CA SER A 381 2.45 -12.63 10.80
C SER A 381 3.82 -11.96 10.88
N ALA A 382 4.78 -12.40 10.07
CA ALA A 382 6.03 -11.67 9.91
C ALA A 382 5.75 -10.34 9.16
N LEU A 383 5.90 -9.22 9.84
CA LEU A 383 5.67 -7.87 9.30
C LEU A 383 6.99 -7.10 9.29
N LYS A 384 7.33 -6.50 8.15
CA LYS A 384 8.44 -5.56 8.01
C LYS A 384 7.93 -4.25 7.46
N ALA A 385 8.30 -3.15 8.07
CA ALA A 385 8.05 -1.82 7.54
C ALA A 385 9.31 -0.97 7.68
N GLY A 386 9.46 0.08 6.88
CA GLY A 386 10.55 1.00 7.05
C GLY A 386 10.43 2.22 6.17
N VAL A 387 10.96 3.33 6.65
CA VAL A 387 11.10 4.56 5.87
C VAL A 387 12.58 4.91 5.79
N GLN A 388 13.06 5.30 4.61
CA GLN A 388 14.45 5.64 4.35
C GLN A 388 14.56 6.99 3.63
N ARG A 389 15.63 7.73 3.91
CA ARG A 389 15.94 9.03 3.29
C ARG A 389 14.78 10.02 3.44
N PHE A 390 14.13 10.04 4.60
CA PHE A 390 13.11 11.05 4.89
C PHE A 390 13.75 12.28 5.53
N ASP A 391 13.42 13.43 4.99
CA ASP A 391 13.60 14.71 5.66
C ASP A 391 12.25 15.14 6.24
N LEU A 392 12.26 15.84 7.38
CA LEU A 392 11.07 16.41 8.00
C LEU A 392 11.42 17.78 8.60
N ASP A 393 10.69 18.81 8.21
CA ASP A 393 10.73 20.14 8.83
C ASP A 393 9.38 20.43 9.50
N VAL A 394 9.39 20.66 10.80
CA VAL A 394 8.22 21.08 11.58
C VAL A 394 8.48 22.47 12.15
N ARG A 395 7.55 23.40 11.97
CA ARG A 395 7.71 24.82 12.31
C ARG A 395 6.62 25.34 13.20
N ASP A 396 6.98 26.36 13.99
CA ASP A 396 6.08 27.09 14.89
C ASP A 396 5.28 26.16 15.81
N ILE A 397 6.00 25.26 16.49
CA ILE A 397 5.43 24.34 17.47
C ILE A 397 5.20 25.10 18.78
N ALA A 398 3.99 25.04 19.33
CA ALA A 398 3.66 25.54 20.66
C ALA A 398 2.92 24.47 21.46
N VAL A 399 3.39 24.18 22.68
CA VAL A 399 2.75 23.27 23.63
C VAL A 399 2.37 24.05 24.89
N ASP A 400 1.10 24.01 25.25
CA ASP A 400 0.53 24.62 26.46
C ASP A 400 -0.11 23.51 27.30
N THR A 401 0.58 23.08 28.36
CA THR A 401 0.07 22.01 29.23
C THR A 401 -1.08 22.47 30.14
N GLY A 402 -1.24 23.79 30.32
CA GLY A 402 -2.38 24.37 31.05
C GLY A 402 -3.67 24.30 30.26
N LYS A 403 -3.61 24.54 28.93
CA LYS A 403 -4.73 24.41 27.99
C LYS A 403 -4.88 23.00 27.39
N ARG A 404 -3.91 22.10 27.64
CA ARG A 404 -3.79 20.78 26.99
C ARG A 404 -3.78 20.91 25.45
N MET A 405 -3.02 21.88 24.94
CA MET A 405 -3.01 22.24 23.51
C MET A 405 -1.62 22.08 22.89
N VAL A 406 -1.58 21.56 21.67
CA VAL A 406 -0.42 21.53 20.78
C VAL A 406 -0.80 22.21 19.46
N ALA A 407 -0.11 23.29 19.11
CA ALA A 407 -0.23 23.94 17.82
C ALA A 407 1.08 23.74 17.01
N VAL A 408 0.95 23.63 15.69
CA VAL A 408 2.07 23.54 14.74
C VAL A 408 1.69 24.40 13.53
N GLY A 409 2.58 25.30 13.10
CA GLY A 409 2.35 26.13 11.91
C GLY A 409 2.40 25.32 10.62
N GLU A 410 3.52 24.64 10.40
CA GLU A 410 3.78 23.88 9.17
C GLU A 410 4.57 22.59 9.47
N ALA A 411 4.25 21.49 8.78
CA ALA A 411 5.03 20.26 8.75
C ALA A 411 5.26 19.82 7.29
N VAL A 412 6.51 19.80 6.82
CA VAL A 412 6.90 19.39 5.46
C VAL A 412 7.81 18.17 5.52
N SER A 413 7.53 17.13 4.73
CA SER A 413 8.44 15.99 4.53
C SER A 413 8.72 15.72 3.06
N GLY A 414 9.98 15.45 2.73
CA GLY A 414 10.47 15.22 1.38
C GLY A 414 11.17 13.87 1.20
N GLY A 415 11.19 13.37 -0.04
CA GLY A 415 12.15 12.37 -0.54
C GLY A 415 12.04 10.93 -0.02
N ALA A 416 11.17 10.68 0.96
CA ALA A 416 11.13 9.42 1.70
C ALA A 416 10.73 8.20 0.85
N ALA A 417 11.44 7.09 1.06
CA ALA A 417 11.06 5.78 0.55
C ALA A 417 10.46 4.94 1.69
N LEU A 418 9.13 4.78 1.69
CA LEU A 418 8.39 3.90 2.60
C LEU A 418 8.22 2.51 1.96
N THR A 419 8.54 1.46 2.72
CA THR A 419 8.30 0.06 2.38
C THR A 419 7.44 -0.61 3.45
N TYR A 420 6.50 -1.43 3.01
CA TYR A 420 5.68 -2.30 3.85
C TYR A 420 5.67 -3.70 3.22
N ALA A 421 5.95 -4.73 4.01
CA ALA A 421 5.90 -6.12 3.58
C ALA A 421 5.27 -6.99 4.67
N GLN A 422 4.16 -7.68 4.35
CA GLN A 422 3.51 -8.65 5.24
C GLN A 422 3.57 -10.06 4.65
N GLY A 423 4.08 -11.01 5.45
CA GLY A 423 4.10 -12.44 5.09
C GLY A 423 2.75 -13.14 5.28
N ALA A 424 2.74 -14.45 4.99
CA ALA A 424 1.63 -15.34 5.30
C ALA A 424 1.21 -15.23 6.77
N ARG A 425 -0.12 -15.27 7.02
CA ARG A 425 -0.69 -15.31 8.38
C ARG A 425 -0.92 -16.75 8.80
N THR A 426 -0.49 -17.10 10.00
CA THR A 426 -0.40 -18.51 10.47
C THR A 426 -1.48 -18.91 11.46
N ALA A 427 -2.09 -17.94 12.16
CA ALA A 427 -3.28 -18.12 12.99
C ALA A 427 -3.93 -16.75 13.29
N GLU A 428 -5.15 -16.77 13.83
CA GLU A 428 -5.78 -15.57 14.39
C GLU A 428 -4.98 -15.06 15.60
N ALA A 429 -4.79 -13.74 15.69
CA ALA A 429 -4.02 -13.15 16.77
C ALA A 429 -4.84 -13.14 18.08
N PRO A 430 -4.23 -13.44 19.24
CA PRO A 430 -4.93 -13.38 20.52
C PRO A 430 -5.46 -11.95 20.74
N ALA A 431 -6.75 -11.85 21.10
CA ALA A 431 -7.40 -10.57 21.34
C ALA A 431 -6.63 -9.78 22.42
N ALA A 432 -5.99 -8.69 22.00
CA ALA A 432 -5.25 -7.83 22.91
C ALA A 432 -6.21 -7.27 23.97
N ALA A 433 -5.91 -7.50 25.25
CA ALA A 433 -6.67 -6.92 26.34
C ALA A 433 -6.71 -5.41 26.17
N ALA A 434 -7.92 -4.83 26.12
CA ALA A 434 -8.09 -3.40 25.93
C ALA A 434 -7.32 -2.65 27.05
N PRO A 435 -6.45 -1.69 26.72
CA PRO A 435 -5.71 -0.94 27.73
C PRO A 435 -6.71 -0.26 28.67
N ALA A 436 -6.51 -0.39 29.97
CA ALA A 436 -7.41 0.16 30.98
C ALA A 436 -7.59 1.66 30.73
N ALA A 437 -8.84 2.12 30.64
CA ALA A 437 -9.19 3.46 30.23
C ALA A 437 -8.83 4.49 31.32
N GLY A 438 -7.54 4.89 31.35
CA GLY A 438 -7.05 6.00 32.15
C GLY A 438 -7.70 7.30 31.67
N GLY A 439 -8.76 7.71 32.35
CA GLY A 439 -9.64 8.80 31.94
C GLY A 439 -9.04 10.19 32.11
N ASP A 440 -8.06 10.53 31.28
CA ASP A 440 -7.51 11.90 31.18
C ASP A 440 -7.68 12.43 29.75
N GLN A 441 -8.10 13.70 29.62
CA GLN A 441 -8.59 14.25 28.35
C GLN A 441 -7.46 14.34 27.30
N PRO A 442 -7.67 13.93 26.03
CA PRO A 442 -6.64 14.01 25.00
C PRO A 442 -6.22 15.48 24.76
N TYR A 443 -4.95 15.68 24.41
CA TYR A 443 -4.48 17.00 23.98
C TYR A 443 -5.19 17.40 22.68
N GLN A 444 -5.61 18.66 22.59
CA GLN A 444 -6.06 19.24 21.32
C GLN A 444 -4.84 19.56 20.47
N VAL A 445 -4.75 18.95 19.28
CA VAL A 445 -3.64 19.11 18.34
C VAL A 445 -4.15 19.78 17.08
N GLN A 446 -3.48 20.86 16.67
CA GLN A 446 -3.80 21.63 15.47
C GLN A 446 -2.53 21.81 14.62
N VAL A 447 -2.62 21.55 13.31
CA VAL A 447 -1.53 21.75 12.34
C VAL A 447 -2.02 22.60 11.17
N GLY A 448 -1.45 23.79 11.01
CA GLY A 448 -1.86 24.77 9.99
C GLY A 448 -1.69 24.24 8.57
N LYS A 449 -0.57 23.57 8.30
CA LYS A 449 -0.27 22.93 7.01
C LYS A 449 0.57 21.66 7.19
N ILE A 450 0.20 20.59 6.51
CA ILE A 450 1.01 19.38 6.31
C ILE A 450 1.33 19.29 4.81
N ALA A 451 2.57 18.98 4.46
CA ALA A 451 2.99 18.72 3.08
C ALA A 451 3.93 17.50 3.00
N VAL A 452 3.65 16.61 2.05
CA VAL A 452 4.44 15.41 1.74
C VAL A 452 4.82 15.51 0.27
N GLN A 453 6.10 15.40 -0.05
CA GLN A 453 6.62 15.72 -1.39
C GLN A 453 7.58 14.65 -1.91
N GLY A 454 7.26 14.07 -3.07
CA GLY A 454 8.14 13.13 -3.78
C GLY A 454 8.39 11.82 -3.03
N TRP A 455 7.50 11.46 -2.10
CA TRP A 455 7.57 10.18 -1.40
C TRP A 455 7.35 9.02 -2.38
N SER A 456 7.91 7.85 -2.07
CA SER A 456 7.60 6.59 -2.74
C SER A 456 7.14 5.55 -1.72
N VAL A 457 5.96 4.97 -1.91
CA VAL A 457 5.41 3.92 -1.04
C VAL A 457 5.35 2.61 -1.81
N ASN A 458 5.97 1.55 -1.30
CA ASN A 458 5.84 0.19 -1.82
C ASN A 458 5.18 -0.71 -0.77
N VAL A 459 4.18 -1.49 -1.18
CA VAL A 459 3.40 -2.40 -0.34
C VAL A 459 3.42 -3.78 -0.99
N ASP A 460 4.00 -4.76 -0.30
CA ASP A 460 4.08 -6.16 -0.70
C ASP A 460 3.32 -7.04 0.32
N ASP A 461 2.07 -7.39 0.03
CA ASP A 461 1.24 -8.24 0.89
C ASP A 461 1.15 -9.66 0.33
N ALA A 462 1.78 -10.62 1.01
CA ALA A 462 1.74 -12.05 0.70
C ALA A 462 0.79 -12.84 1.64
N SER A 463 -0.06 -12.17 2.41
CA SER A 463 -0.92 -12.81 3.42
C SER A 463 -2.05 -13.69 2.84
N ARG A 464 -2.36 -13.57 1.55
CA ARG A 464 -3.53 -14.21 0.88
C ARG A 464 -3.16 -15.18 -0.25
N GLY A 465 -1.99 -15.82 -0.18
CA GLY A 465 -1.55 -16.86 -1.12
C GLY A 465 -1.13 -16.37 -2.51
N GLN A 466 -1.73 -15.31 -3.04
CA GLN A 466 -1.21 -14.53 -4.17
C GLN A 466 -0.62 -13.21 -3.66
N PRO A 467 0.59 -12.82 -4.07
CA PRO A 467 1.22 -11.58 -3.61
C PRO A 467 0.58 -10.35 -4.28
N LEU A 468 0.09 -9.42 -3.46
CA LEU A 468 -0.37 -8.10 -3.86
C LEU A 468 0.80 -7.12 -3.77
N ALA A 469 1.30 -6.64 -4.91
CA ALA A 469 2.33 -5.61 -4.99
C ALA A 469 1.72 -4.28 -5.48
N LEU A 470 1.89 -3.21 -4.69
CA LEU A 470 1.43 -1.86 -5.01
C LEU A 470 2.54 -0.84 -4.78
N ALA A 471 2.84 -0.03 -5.80
CA ALA A 471 3.82 1.04 -5.75
C ALA A 471 3.18 2.40 -6.05
N LEU A 472 3.26 3.36 -5.12
CA LEU A 472 2.82 4.74 -5.28
C LEU A 472 4.04 5.66 -5.32
N SER A 473 4.42 6.14 -6.51
CA SER A 473 5.58 7.03 -6.68
C SER A 473 5.51 7.82 -8.00
N PRO A 474 5.69 9.16 -7.99
CA PRO A 474 5.78 10.00 -6.81
C PRO A 474 4.43 10.12 -6.09
N LEU A 475 4.48 10.29 -4.78
CA LEU A 475 3.36 10.68 -3.91
C LEU A 475 3.55 12.14 -3.47
N GLN A 476 2.48 12.92 -3.57
CA GLN A 476 2.37 14.29 -3.08
C GLN A 476 1.06 14.44 -2.32
N LEU A 477 1.11 14.99 -1.10
CA LEU A 477 -0.07 15.27 -0.27
C LEU A 477 0.10 16.64 0.37
N MET A 478 -0.94 17.47 0.34
CA MET A 478 -1.08 18.66 1.15
C MET A 478 -2.36 18.56 1.98
N VAL A 479 -2.28 18.96 3.25
CA VAL A 479 -3.44 19.14 4.13
C VAL A 479 -3.35 20.52 4.77
N LYS A 480 -4.44 21.29 4.78
CA LYS A 480 -4.50 22.63 5.41
C LYS A 480 -5.54 22.61 6.53
N GLY A 481 -5.20 23.16 7.69
CA GLY A 481 -6.08 23.20 8.85
C GLY A 481 -6.43 21.81 9.40
N TRP A 482 -5.44 20.97 9.65
CA TRP A 482 -5.67 19.68 10.34
C TRP A 482 -5.87 19.92 11.84
N SER A 483 -6.84 19.24 12.42
CA SER A 483 -7.17 19.36 13.85
C SER A 483 -7.88 18.10 14.34
N ASN A 484 -7.58 17.66 15.56
CA ASN A 484 -8.29 16.55 16.21
C ASN A 484 -9.54 16.99 17.00
N ALA A 485 -9.88 18.28 17.03
CA ALA A 485 -11.10 18.77 17.67
C ALA A 485 -12.36 18.36 16.86
N PRO A 486 -13.49 18.02 17.51
CA PRO A 486 -14.70 17.57 16.82
C PRO A 486 -15.18 18.52 15.71
N ALA A 487 -15.68 17.95 14.61
CA ALA A 487 -16.16 18.64 13.41
C ALA A 487 -15.15 19.59 12.73
N SER A 488 -13.84 19.51 13.05
CA SER A 488 -12.80 20.25 12.32
C SER A 488 -12.75 19.80 10.85
N ARG A 489 -12.91 20.73 9.92
CA ARG A 489 -12.72 20.51 8.48
C ARG A 489 -11.33 20.97 8.04
N SER A 490 -10.68 20.13 7.23
CA SER A 490 -9.38 20.38 6.60
C SER A 490 -9.51 20.36 5.08
N GLU A 491 -8.74 21.18 4.38
CA GLU A 491 -8.56 21.01 2.93
C GLU A 491 -7.51 19.94 2.66
N ILE A 492 -7.71 19.11 1.62
CA ILE A 492 -6.79 18.06 1.20
C ILE A 492 -6.55 18.19 -0.31
N GLU A 493 -5.30 18.04 -0.72
CA GLU A 493 -4.84 17.89 -2.11
C GLU A 493 -3.87 16.70 -2.17
N LEU A 494 -4.19 15.66 -2.92
CA LEU A 494 -3.40 14.43 -3.05
C LEU A 494 -3.17 14.11 -4.53
N ALA A 495 -1.91 13.90 -4.91
CA ALA A 495 -1.53 13.43 -6.24
C ALA A 495 -0.57 12.23 -6.11
N ALA A 496 -0.85 11.13 -6.82
CA ALA A 496 -0.02 9.94 -6.81
C ALA A 496 0.03 9.26 -8.18
N THR A 497 1.14 8.59 -8.49
CA THR A 497 1.21 7.63 -9.60
C THR A 497 1.31 6.20 -9.07
N ILE A 498 0.26 5.41 -9.30
CA ILE A 498 0.10 4.02 -8.86
C ILE A 498 0.60 3.09 -9.96
N ASN A 499 1.45 2.13 -9.60
CA ASN A 499 2.01 1.10 -10.48
C ASN A 499 2.57 1.64 -11.81
N ARG A 500 3.26 2.80 -11.73
CA ARG A 500 3.91 3.55 -12.83
C ARG A 500 2.99 4.18 -13.88
N SER A 501 1.73 3.73 -14.01
CA SER A 501 0.84 4.13 -15.11
C SER A 501 -0.47 4.80 -14.66
N GLY A 502 -1.04 4.38 -13.53
CA GLY A 502 -2.29 4.90 -13.00
C GLY A 502 -2.07 6.24 -12.30
N LYS A 503 -2.75 7.31 -12.74
CA LYS A 503 -2.68 8.61 -12.06
C LYS A 503 -3.89 8.78 -11.14
N LEU A 504 -3.64 9.14 -9.89
CA LEU A 504 -4.64 9.51 -8.89
C LEU A 504 -4.48 10.99 -8.54
N GLY A 505 -5.59 11.72 -8.58
CA GLY A 505 -5.76 13.06 -8.01
C GLY A 505 -7.00 13.08 -7.11
N VAL A 506 -6.88 13.67 -5.93
CA VAL A 506 -7.99 13.92 -4.99
C VAL A 506 -7.86 15.33 -4.46
N SER A 507 -8.95 16.11 -4.47
CA SER A 507 -8.94 17.45 -3.85
C SER A 507 -10.29 17.81 -3.25
N GLY A 508 -10.32 18.48 -2.09
CA GLY A 508 -11.56 18.89 -1.45
C GLY A 508 -11.44 19.06 0.06
N SER A 509 -12.58 18.97 0.76
CA SER A 509 -12.66 19.13 2.22
C SER A 509 -12.98 17.82 2.94
N LEU A 510 -12.37 17.60 4.10
CA LEU A 510 -12.63 16.46 4.98
C LEU A 510 -12.70 16.89 6.46
N ALA A 511 -13.72 16.44 7.18
CA ALA A 511 -13.70 16.26 8.64
C ALA A 511 -13.72 14.77 8.97
N ALA A 512 -13.01 14.38 10.03
CA ALA A 512 -12.80 12.97 10.38
C ALA A 512 -13.71 12.44 11.50
N ALA A 513 -14.31 13.32 12.31
CA ALA A 513 -15.15 12.96 13.45
C ALA A 513 -16.22 14.04 13.74
N PRO A 514 -17.50 13.82 13.38
CA PRO A 514 -18.00 12.75 12.51
C PRO A 514 -17.41 12.85 11.09
N LEU A 515 -17.47 11.77 10.30
CA LEU A 515 -16.98 11.79 8.92
C LEU A 515 -17.86 12.69 8.03
N ASP A 516 -17.26 13.71 7.42
CA ASP A 516 -17.90 14.61 6.46
C ASP A 516 -16.88 14.98 5.37
N ALA A 517 -17.12 14.53 4.14
CA ALA A 517 -16.19 14.62 3.04
C ALA A 517 -16.87 15.15 1.77
N ASP A 518 -16.23 16.09 1.08
CA ASP A 518 -16.66 16.59 -0.22
C ASP A 518 -15.41 16.72 -1.12
N LEU A 519 -15.19 15.69 -1.94
CA LEU A 519 -13.92 15.42 -2.63
C LEU A 519 -14.14 15.29 -4.14
N ALA A 520 -13.46 16.11 -4.93
CA ALA A 520 -13.23 15.82 -6.33
C ALA A 520 -12.20 14.68 -6.46
N LEU A 521 -12.49 13.71 -7.33
CA LEU A 521 -11.69 12.54 -7.61
C LEU A 521 -11.36 12.49 -9.11
N GLU A 522 -10.09 12.28 -9.44
CA GLU A 522 -9.66 11.90 -10.79
C GLU A 522 -8.72 10.69 -10.70
N LEU A 523 -9.14 9.59 -11.32
CA LEU A 523 -8.34 8.39 -11.51
C LEU A 523 -8.20 8.15 -13.01
N LYS A 524 -7.00 7.88 -13.51
CA LYS A 524 -6.76 7.65 -14.93
C LYS A 524 -5.83 6.48 -15.15
N ASN A 525 -6.27 5.50 -15.95
CA ASN A 525 -5.50 4.32 -16.34
C ASN A 525 -4.98 3.46 -15.18
N LEU A 526 -5.74 3.30 -14.09
CA LEU A 526 -5.36 2.38 -13.01
C LEU A 526 -5.47 0.93 -13.50
N ASP A 527 -4.35 0.23 -13.59
CA ASP A 527 -4.31 -1.20 -13.91
C ASP A 527 -4.89 -2.05 -12.77
N LEU A 528 -5.90 -2.87 -13.07
CA LEU A 528 -6.51 -3.78 -12.09
C LEU A 528 -5.82 -5.15 -12.01
N GLN A 529 -4.90 -5.48 -12.92
CA GLN A 529 -4.25 -6.80 -12.95
C GLN A 529 -3.54 -7.17 -11.63
N PRO A 530 -2.91 -6.24 -10.88
CA PRO A 530 -2.38 -6.53 -9.53
C PRO A 530 -3.46 -6.77 -8.46
N LEU A 531 -4.68 -6.26 -8.65
CA LEU A 531 -5.80 -6.41 -7.72
C LEU A 531 -6.54 -7.76 -7.88
N GLN A 532 -6.14 -8.61 -8.83
CA GLN A 532 -6.67 -9.95 -9.04
C GLN A 532 -6.67 -10.79 -7.74
N ALA A 533 -5.65 -10.61 -6.88
CA ALA A 533 -5.54 -11.30 -5.59
C ALA A 533 -6.69 -10.98 -4.61
N LEU A 534 -7.41 -9.86 -4.80
CA LEU A 534 -8.56 -9.48 -3.96
C LEU A 534 -9.88 -10.14 -4.41
N ILE A 535 -9.96 -10.60 -5.67
CA ILE A 535 -11.19 -11.15 -6.27
C ILE A 535 -11.09 -12.63 -6.67
N ALA A 536 -9.90 -13.22 -6.69
CA ALA A 536 -9.65 -14.61 -7.14
C ALA A 536 -10.42 -15.69 -6.35
N GLU A 537 -10.89 -15.38 -5.15
CA GLU A 537 -11.71 -16.28 -4.33
C GLU A 537 -13.21 -16.21 -4.67
N HIS A 538 -13.65 -15.13 -5.32
CA HIS A 538 -15.06 -14.80 -5.56
C HIS A 538 -15.52 -15.06 -7.01
N VAL A 539 -14.60 -15.20 -7.97
CA VAL A 539 -14.93 -15.41 -9.39
C VAL A 539 -14.09 -16.50 -10.06
N ASN A 540 -14.68 -17.21 -11.01
CA ASN A 540 -14.05 -18.28 -11.79
C ASN A 540 -13.30 -17.77 -13.04
N LEU A 541 -12.96 -16.48 -13.08
CA LEU A 541 -12.24 -15.82 -14.17
C LEU A 541 -10.95 -15.16 -13.68
N ARG A 542 -10.00 -15.00 -14.60
CA ARG A 542 -8.76 -14.24 -14.40
C ARG A 542 -8.73 -13.03 -15.32
N VAL A 543 -8.53 -11.85 -14.75
CA VAL A 543 -8.24 -10.60 -15.47
C VAL A 543 -6.81 -10.69 -16.03
N ALA A 544 -6.69 -10.69 -17.35
CA ALA A 544 -5.40 -10.63 -18.05
C ALA A 544 -4.99 -9.18 -18.35
N GLN A 545 -5.97 -8.29 -18.53
CA GLN A 545 -5.78 -6.84 -18.65
C GLN A 545 -7.08 -6.13 -18.25
N ALA A 546 -6.99 -5.01 -17.55
CA ALA A 546 -8.07 -4.04 -17.38
C ALA A 546 -7.50 -2.73 -16.85
N ALA A 547 -8.00 -1.59 -17.32
CA ALA A 547 -7.69 -0.29 -16.74
C ALA A 547 -8.98 0.45 -16.35
N VAL A 548 -8.97 1.08 -15.17
CA VAL A 548 -10.07 1.95 -14.73
C VAL A 548 -9.66 3.41 -14.82
N SER A 549 -10.59 4.23 -15.33
CA SER A 549 -10.55 5.68 -15.17
C SER A 549 -11.87 6.17 -14.57
N THR A 550 -11.85 7.26 -13.82
CA THR A 550 -13.05 7.91 -13.30
C THR A 550 -12.76 9.37 -12.99
N ARG A 551 -13.73 10.26 -13.22
CA ARG A 551 -13.65 11.66 -12.82
C ARG A 551 -15.00 12.12 -12.28
N GLY A 552 -15.02 12.58 -11.04
CA GLY A 552 -16.26 12.98 -10.39
C GLY A 552 -16.07 13.60 -9.02
N ARG A 553 -17.16 13.65 -8.26
CA ARG A 553 -17.25 14.25 -6.93
C ARG A 553 -17.93 13.29 -5.98
N LEU A 554 -17.19 12.85 -4.96
CA LEU A 554 -17.64 12.02 -3.86
C LEU A 554 -18.06 12.91 -2.70
N LYS A 555 -19.28 12.72 -2.20
CA LYS A 555 -19.79 13.33 -0.96
C LYS A 555 -20.15 12.25 0.03
N LEU A 556 -19.62 12.31 1.25
CA LEU A 556 -19.94 11.39 2.34
C LEU A 556 -20.27 12.19 3.59
N ALA A 557 -21.28 11.77 4.35
CA ALA A 557 -21.62 12.38 5.63
C ALA A 557 -22.18 11.31 6.58
N GLU A 558 -21.53 11.14 7.73
CA GLU A 558 -21.98 10.30 8.82
C GLU A 558 -23.13 10.97 9.58
N GLN A 559 -24.26 10.27 9.68
CA GLN A 559 -25.43 10.73 10.43
C GLN A 559 -26.07 9.57 11.19
N GLY A 560 -25.99 9.59 12.52
CA GLY A 560 -26.55 8.55 13.39
C GLY A 560 -25.86 7.18 13.24
N GLY A 561 -24.54 7.17 13.02
CA GLY A 561 -23.76 5.94 12.79
C GLY A 561 -23.89 5.33 11.39
N ALA A 562 -24.68 5.92 10.50
CA ALA A 562 -24.79 5.51 9.10
C ALA A 562 -24.07 6.52 8.19
N ILE A 563 -23.28 6.01 7.23
CA ILE A 563 -22.68 6.83 6.18
C ILE A 563 -23.73 7.08 5.09
N LYS A 564 -24.09 8.36 4.92
CA LYS A 564 -24.93 8.85 3.82
C LYS A 564 -24.06 9.55 2.78
N GLY A 565 -24.68 9.91 1.66
CA GLY A 565 -24.03 10.62 0.56
C GLY A 565 -24.03 9.80 -0.72
N GLY A 566 -23.05 10.04 -1.58
CA GLY A 566 -23.03 9.53 -2.95
C GLY A 566 -21.84 10.01 -3.80
N TYR A 567 -21.77 9.51 -5.02
CA TYR A 567 -20.79 9.87 -6.04
C TYR A 567 -21.49 10.40 -7.29
N LYS A 568 -21.01 11.51 -7.87
CA LYS A 568 -21.45 12.00 -9.18
C LYS A 568 -20.29 12.21 -10.15
N GLY A 569 -20.36 11.67 -11.36
CA GLY A 569 -19.35 11.86 -12.40
C GLY A 569 -19.31 10.74 -13.44
N ASP A 570 -18.18 10.58 -14.11
CA ASP A 570 -17.98 9.60 -15.18
C ASP A 570 -17.01 8.49 -14.74
N ALA A 571 -17.15 7.29 -15.30
CA ALA A 571 -16.25 6.15 -15.07
C ALA A 571 -16.05 5.31 -16.35
N SER A 572 -14.93 4.61 -16.48
CA SER A 572 -14.68 3.66 -17.57
C SER A 572 -13.90 2.43 -17.09
N VAL A 573 -14.18 1.30 -17.74
CA VAL A 573 -13.37 0.07 -17.69
C VAL A 573 -12.86 -0.19 -19.11
N ASP A 574 -11.59 0.10 -19.33
CA ASP A 574 -10.93 0.08 -20.63
C ASP A 574 -10.02 -1.13 -20.78
N ARG A 575 -9.96 -1.68 -22.00
CA ARG A 575 -9.15 -2.84 -22.39
C ARG A 575 -9.34 -4.07 -21.50
N LEU A 576 -10.57 -4.36 -21.06
CA LEU A 576 -10.82 -5.58 -20.30
C LEU A 576 -10.53 -6.80 -21.18
N THR A 577 -9.72 -7.72 -20.67
CA THR A 577 -9.57 -9.08 -21.19
C THR A 577 -9.61 -10.04 -20.03
N THR A 578 -10.59 -10.96 -20.04
CA THR A 578 -10.71 -12.03 -19.04
C THR A 578 -10.63 -13.40 -19.70
N VAL A 579 -9.98 -14.32 -18.99
CA VAL A 579 -9.85 -15.72 -19.37
C VAL A 579 -10.42 -16.64 -18.30
N ASP A 580 -10.76 -17.84 -18.72
CA ASP A 580 -11.07 -18.98 -17.84
C ASP A 580 -9.94 -19.24 -16.84
N ARG A 581 -10.27 -19.41 -15.55
CA ARG A 581 -9.29 -19.68 -14.48
C ARG A 581 -8.54 -21.02 -14.67
N LEU A 582 -9.14 -22.01 -15.33
CA LEU A 582 -8.63 -23.39 -15.38
C LEU A 582 -7.87 -23.73 -16.67
N ASN A 583 -8.18 -23.06 -17.79
CA ASN A 583 -7.57 -23.35 -19.10
C ASN A 583 -7.05 -22.11 -19.86
N ASP A 584 -7.19 -20.91 -19.28
CA ASP A 584 -6.81 -19.61 -19.87
C ASP A 584 -7.45 -19.26 -21.24
N ALA A 585 -8.58 -19.86 -21.61
CA ALA A 585 -9.27 -19.50 -22.86
C ALA A 585 -10.14 -18.22 -22.71
N ASP A 586 -10.20 -17.40 -23.77
CA ASP A 586 -10.90 -16.11 -23.77
C ASP A 586 -12.39 -16.24 -23.45
N PHE A 587 -12.86 -15.61 -22.37
CA PHE A 587 -14.26 -15.66 -21.95
C PHE A 587 -15.02 -14.38 -22.30
N LEU A 588 -14.51 -13.23 -21.84
CA LEU A 588 -15.15 -11.92 -21.96
C LEU A 588 -14.08 -10.82 -22.10
N SER A 589 -14.23 -9.94 -23.08
CA SER A 589 -13.32 -8.80 -23.30
C SER A 589 -14.02 -7.62 -23.97
N TRP A 590 -13.49 -6.40 -23.82
CA TRP A 590 -13.93 -5.21 -24.54
C TRP A 590 -12.85 -4.13 -24.57
N LYS A 591 -12.95 -3.18 -25.51
CA LYS A 591 -12.03 -2.05 -25.63
C LYS A 591 -12.35 -0.93 -24.66
N SER A 592 -13.63 -0.57 -24.52
CA SER A 592 -14.10 0.37 -23.50
C SER A 592 -15.56 0.07 -23.13
N LEU A 593 -15.81 0.08 -21.83
CA LEU A 593 -17.13 0.17 -21.21
C LEU A 593 -17.16 1.47 -20.39
N ALA A 594 -17.83 2.49 -20.89
CA ALA A 594 -17.91 3.81 -20.28
C ALA A 594 -19.30 4.07 -19.66
N PHE A 595 -19.31 4.78 -18.53
CA PHE A 595 -20.47 5.22 -17.77
C PHE A 595 -20.37 6.75 -17.64
N GLY A 596 -21.17 7.48 -18.41
CA GLY A 596 -21.26 8.95 -18.38
C GLY A 596 -22.48 9.42 -17.60
N GLY A 597 -22.32 10.47 -16.80
CA GLY A 597 -23.42 11.01 -15.97
C GLY A 597 -23.92 10.00 -14.93
N MET A 598 -22.99 9.34 -14.22
CA MET A 598 -23.33 8.43 -13.12
C MET A 598 -23.60 9.22 -11.83
N ASP A 599 -24.70 8.89 -11.15
CA ASP A 599 -25.15 9.44 -9.88
C ASP A 599 -25.52 8.27 -8.95
N VAL A 600 -24.64 7.99 -7.98
CA VAL A 600 -24.78 6.90 -7.01
C VAL A 600 -25.14 7.50 -5.66
N GLN A 601 -26.19 7.00 -5.02
CA GLN A 601 -26.56 7.33 -3.63
C GLN A 601 -26.36 6.10 -2.76
N LEU A 602 -25.88 6.28 -1.53
CA LEU A 602 -25.48 5.16 -0.65
C LEU A 602 -26.58 4.74 0.33
N ALA A 603 -27.33 5.69 0.88
CA ALA A 603 -28.32 5.44 1.94
C ALA A 603 -29.52 6.41 1.82
N PRO A 604 -30.68 5.97 1.28
CA PRO A 604 -30.92 4.67 0.65
C PRO A 604 -30.05 4.48 -0.61
N PHE A 605 -29.77 3.23 -0.97
CA PHE A 605 -28.99 2.95 -2.18
C PHE A 605 -29.81 3.21 -3.44
N ALA A 606 -29.27 4.01 -4.36
CA ALA A 606 -29.85 4.26 -5.67
C ALA A 606 -28.74 4.53 -6.71
N LEU A 607 -29.02 4.25 -7.99
CA LEU A 607 -28.07 4.41 -9.09
C LEU A 607 -28.79 4.99 -10.32
N SER A 608 -28.34 6.15 -10.80
CA SER A 608 -28.66 6.64 -12.14
C SER A 608 -27.39 6.71 -12.99
N VAL A 609 -27.50 6.40 -14.28
CA VAL A 609 -26.45 6.63 -15.28
C VAL A 609 -27.11 7.20 -16.54
N ASP A 610 -26.72 8.39 -16.98
CA ASP A 610 -27.30 8.99 -18.19
C ASP A 610 -26.96 8.18 -19.44
N LYS A 611 -25.70 7.76 -19.58
CA LYS A 611 -25.24 6.94 -20.71
C LYS A 611 -24.24 5.86 -20.33
N VAL A 612 -24.51 4.62 -20.75
CA VAL A 612 -23.54 3.52 -20.79
C VAL A 612 -23.16 3.27 -22.24
N ALA A 613 -21.88 3.09 -22.54
CA ALA A 613 -21.40 2.79 -23.89
C ALA A 613 -20.40 1.63 -23.86
N LEU A 614 -20.69 0.55 -24.60
CA LEU A 614 -19.84 -0.64 -24.73
C LEU A 614 -19.33 -0.76 -26.17
N SER A 615 -18.02 -0.98 -26.32
CA SER A 615 -17.31 -0.93 -27.60
C SER A 615 -16.34 -2.10 -27.83
N ASP A 616 -16.33 -2.60 -29.06
CA ASP A 616 -15.48 -3.68 -29.57
C ASP A 616 -15.46 -4.91 -28.64
N PHE A 617 -16.66 -5.29 -28.15
CA PHE A 617 -16.82 -6.32 -27.14
C PHE A 617 -16.85 -7.75 -27.72
N PHE A 618 -16.37 -8.71 -26.94
CA PHE A 618 -16.44 -10.14 -27.23
C PHE A 618 -16.92 -10.92 -26.00
N ALA A 619 -17.88 -11.83 -26.20
CA ALA A 619 -18.33 -12.77 -25.18
C ALA A 619 -18.48 -14.20 -25.74
N ARG A 620 -18.12 -15.20 -24.93
CA ARG A 620 -18.31 -16.63 -25.23
C ARG A 620 -19.46 -17.20 -24.40
N VAL A 621 -20.61 -17.41 -25.05
CA VAL A 621 -21.79 -18.03 -24.43
C VAL A 621 -21.83 -19.51 -24.81
N ILE A 622 -21.94 -20.39 -23.81
CA ILE A 622 -21.98 -21.84 -24.03
C ILE A 622 -23.17 -22.42 -23.27
N ILE A 623 -24.05 -23.12 -23.98
CA ILE A 623 -24.99 -24.07 -23.39
C ILE A 623 -24.27 -25.42 -23.29
N ASP A 624 -24.28 -26.02 -22.11
CA ASP A 624 -23.69 -27.33 -21.84
C ASP A 624 -24.62 -28.49 -22.24
N PRO A 625 -24.17 -29.76 -22.20
CA PRO A 625 -25.02 -30.91 -22.56
C PRO A 625 -26.26 -31.13 -21.68
N ASN A 626 -26.42 -30.39 -20.57
CA ASN A 626 -27.58 -30.43 -19.68
C ASN A 626 -28.52 -29.23 -19.91
N GLY A 627 -28.22 -28.34 -20.86
CA GLY A 627 -28.99 -27.12 -21.12
C GLY A 627 -28.60 -25.90 -20.25
N ARG A 628 -27.54 -25.99 -19.44
CA ARG A 628 -27.13 -24.89 -18.53
C ARG A 628 -26.13 -23.94 -19.20
N ILE A 629 -26.26 -22.64 -18.93
CA ILE A 629 -25.46 -21.58 -19.58
C ILE A 629 -24.25 -21.22 -18.72
N ASN A 630 -23.05 -21.23 -19.32
CA ASN A 630 -21.77 -20.97 -18.66
C ASN A 630 -21.67 -19.64 -17.89
N VAL A 631 -22.39 -18.59 -18.29
CA VAL A 631 -22.39 -17.29 -17.59
C VAL A 631 -22.93 -17.37 -16.16
N GLN A 632 -23.67 -18.43 -15.81
CA GLN A 632 -24.15 -18.70 -14.46
C GLN A 632 -23.04 -19.12 -13.49
N ASP A 633 -21.86 -19.54 -14.00
CA ASP A 633 -20.73 -20.01 -13.17
C ASP A 633 -19.62 -18.97 -13.00
N VAL A 634 -19.85 -17.72 -13.43
CA VAL A 634 -18.90 -16.60 -13.26
C VAL A 634 -18.58 -16.33 -11.79
N MET A 635 -19.60 -16.35 -10.93
CA MET A 635 -19.44 -16.24 -9.48
C MET A 635 -19.05 -17.60 -8.90
N ARG A 636 -17.98 -17.61 -8.09
CA ARG A 636 -17.45 -18.82 -7.46
C ARG A 636 -18.25 -19.16 -6.20
N THR A 637 -18.54 -20.45 -6.07
CA THR A 637 -19.23 -21.09 -4.94
C THR A 637 -18.62 -22.49 -4.73
N ALA A 638 -18.84 -23.10 -3.57
CA ALA A 638 -18.43 -24.49 -3.32
C ALA A 638 -19.05 -25.53 -4.28
N ALA A 639 -20.08 -25.15 -5.07
CA ALA A 639 -20.71 -26.02 -6.07
C ALA A 639 -20.15 -25.86 -7.49
N ASN A 640 -19.24 -24.91 -7.73
CA ASN A 640 -18.71 -24.62 -9.07
C ASN A 640 -17.25 -24.09 -9.11
N GLU A 641 -16.46 -24.21 -8.05
CA GLU A 641 -15.11 -23.61 -8.00
C GLU A 641 -14.05 -24.26 -8.91
N ASP A 642 -14.23 -25.54 -9.25
CA ASP A 642 -13.42 -26.27 -10.24
C ASP A 642 -14.13 -26.39 -11.61
N ARG A 643 -15.19 -25.62 -11.85
CA ARG A 643 -15.90 -25.62 -13.15
C ARG A 643 -15.32 -24.60 -14.13
N SER A 644 -14.94 -25.08 -15.31
CA SER A 644 -14.50 -24.23 -16.42
C SER A 644 -15.67 -23.37 -16.94
N LEU A 645 -15.36 -22.12 -17.32
CA LEU A 645 -16.28 -21.21 -18.01
C LEU A 645 -16.35 -21.47 -19.52
N THR A 646 -15.36 -22.16 -20.10
CA THR A 646 -15.14 -22.22 -21.56
C THR A 646 -15.04 -23.61 -22.18
N ASP A 647 -14.81 -24.65 -21.38
CA ASP A 647 -14.79 -26.05 -21.82
C ASP A 647 -16.16 -26.72 -21.59
N ALA A 648 -16.61 -27.50 -22.58
CA ALA A 648 -17.85 -28.26 -22.55
C ALA A 648 -17.65 -29.75 -22.20
N LYS A 649 -16.45 -30.32 -22.39
CA LYS A 649 -16.18 -31.75 -22.14
C LYS A 649 -15.99 -32.02 -20.64
N ASN A 650 -15.24 -31.18 -19.93
CA ASN A 650 -15.13 -31.29 -18.45
C ASN A 650 -16.45 -30.99 -17.73
N ARG A 651 -17.19 -29.94 -18.14
CA ARG A 651 -18.50 -29.59 -17.54
C ARG A 651 -19.55 -30.71 -17.63
N ALA A 652 -19.40 -31.62 -18.60
CA ALA A 652 -20.25 -32.81 -18.74
C ALA A 652 -19.85 -33.97 -17.80
N GLN A 653 -18.64 -33.96 -17.24
CA GLN A 653 -18.18 -34.94 -16.24
C GLN A 653 -18.65 -34.54 -14.83
N ASP A 654 -18.55 -33.25 -14.48
CA ASP A 654 -19.01 -32.68 -13.20
C ASP A 654 -20.48 -33.02 -12.91
N ALA A 655 -21.31 -33.06 -13.95
CA ALA A 655 -22.73 -33.37 -13.88
C ALA A 655 -23.01 -34.81 -13.43
N LYS A 656 -22.09 -35.76 -13.65
CA LYS A 656 -22.26 -37.17 -13.24
C LYS A 656 -21.99 -37.42 -11.75
N GLN A 657 -21.48 -36.43 -11.02
CA GLN A 657 -21.15 -36.55 -9.59
C GLN A 657 -22.14 -35.86 -8.66
N GLN A 658 -23.11 -35.10 -9.17
CA GLN A 658 -24.20 -34.59 -8.34
C GLN A 658 -25.18 -35.74 -8.02
N PRO A 659 -25.42 -36.08 -6.75
CA PRO A 659 -26.45 -37.05 -6.41
C PRO A 659 -27.80 -36.50 -6.86
N VAL A 660 -28.51 -37.25 -7.72
CA VAL A 660 -29.91 -36.98 -8.00
C VAL A 660 -30.65 -37.15 -6.68
N ALA A 661 -31.07 -36.05 -6.07
CA ALA A 661 -31.89 -36.06 -4.87
C ALA A 661 -33.23 -36.71 -5.20
N GLN A 662 -33.32 -38.02 -4.96
CA GLN A 662 -34.48 -38.83 -5.30
C GLN A 662 -35.71 -38.23 -4.60
N ARG A 663 -36.70 -37.83 -5.38
CA ARG A 663 -38.05 -37.52 -4.90
C ARG A 663 -38.75 -38.84 -4.53
N GLY A 664 -38.25 -39.48 -3.47
CA GLY A 664 -38.82 -40.71 -2.95
C GLY A 664 -40.09 -40.42 -2.17
N ASP A 665 -41.15 -41.18 -2.45
CA ASP A 665 -42.44 -41.09 -1.77
C ASP A 665 -42.36 -41.62 -0.32
N ALA A 666 -41.74 -40.83 0.55
CA ALA A 666 -41.60 -41.10 1.98
C ALA A 666 -42.95 -40.91 2.70
N ARG A 667 -43.78 -41.95 2.66
CA ARG A 667 -45.08 -42.05 3.34
C ARG A 667 -44.96 -41.77 4.85
N ALA A 668 -45.41 -40.59 5.27
CA ALA A 668 -45.22 -40.11 6.64
C ALA A 668 -45.99 -40.93 7.69
N THR A 669 -45.31 -41.32 8.77
CA THR A 669 -45.90 -41.75 10.04
C THR A 669 -46.13 -40.54 10.95
N PRO A 670 -47.28 -40.44 11.66
CA PRO A 670 -47.58 -39.30 12.51
C PRO A 670 -46.86 -39.40 13.87
N GLY A 671 -46.03 -38.40 14.22
CA GLY A 671 -45.09 -38.49 15.34
C GLY A 671 -44.86 -37.20 16.15
N LYS A 672 -45.93 -36.69 16.79
CA LYS A 672 -45.96 -35.56 17.76
C LYS A 672 -45.57 -34.15 17.22
N PRO A 673 -45.95 -33.07 17.93
CA PRO A 673 -45.88 -31.70 17.41
C PRO A 673 -44.88 -30.82 18.18
N ASP A 674 -43.64 -30.75 17.71
CA ASP A 674 -42.68 -29.77 18.23
C ASP A 674 -42.80 -28.40 17.55
N THR A 675 -42.36 -27.39 18.29
CA THR A 675 -42.49 -25.95 18.08
C THR A 675 -42.61 -25.49 16.62
N LYS A 676 -43.78 -24.95 16.27
CA LYS A 676 -43.99 -24.19 15.02
C LYS A 676 -43.19 -22.88 15.07
N VAL A 677 -41.90 -22.95 14.78
CA VAL A 677 -41.10 -21.78 14.40
C VAL A 677 -41.77 -21.20 13.16
N ALA A 678 -42.46 -20.09 13.34
CA ALA A 678 -42.96 -19.33 12.22
C ALA A 678 -41.73 -18.83 11.45
N ALA A 679 -41.50 -19.41 10.27
CA ALA A 679 -40.65 -18.81 9.27
C ALA A 679 -41.32 -17.47 8.90
N VAL A 680 -40.90 -16.40 9.60
CA VAL A 680 -41.20 -15.03 9.21
C VAL A 680 -40.77 -14.94 7.74
N PRO A 681 -41.67 -14.63 6.79
CA PRO A 681 -41.28 -14.50 5.41
C PRO A 681 -40.17 -13.46 5.37
N ALA A 682 -38.97 -13.84 4.92
CA ALA A 682 -37.86 -12.93 4.78
C ALA A 682 -38.30 -11.85 3.79
N ALA A 683 -38.70 -10.70 4.32
CA ALA A 683 -39.33 -9.64 3.55
C ALA A 683 -38.34 -9.23 2.46
N SER A 684 -38.66 -9.55 1.22
CA SER A 684 -37.79 -9.29 0.08
C SER A 684 -37.65 -7.77 -0.04
N SER A 685 -36.54 -7.24 0.47
CA SER A 685 -36.23 -5.81 0.41
C SER A 685 -36.45 -5.32 -1.02
N PRO A 686 -37.26 -4.27 -1.23
CA PRO A 686 -37.61 -3.83 -2.57
C PRO A 686 -36.34 -3.51 -3.36
N MET A 687 -36.31 -3.89 -4.64
CA MET A 687 -35.16 -3.67 -5.50
C MET A 687 -34.82 -2.17 -5.50
N PRO A 688 -33.54 -1.78 -5.30
CA PRO A 688 -33.19 -0.36 -5.21
C PRO A 688 -33.52 0.39 -6.51
N PRO A 689 -33.77 1.71 -6.44
CA PRO A 689 -33.94 2.55 -7.63
C PRO A 689 -32.68 2.53 -8.50
N ILE A 690 -32.78 1.93 -9.68
CA ILE A 690 -31.73 1.84 -10.70
C ILE A 690 -32.29 2.48 -11.97
N ARG A 691 -31.50 3.29 -12.68
CA ARG A 691 -31.86 3.94 -13.95
C ARG A 691 -30.65 4.00 -14.88
N ILE A 692 -30.84 3.65 -16.14
CA ILE A 692 -29.87 3.82 -17.23
C ILE A 692 -30.60 4.50 -18.40
N GLY A 693 -30.22 5.75 -18.69
CA GLY A 693 -30.86 6.58 -19.71
C GLY A 693 -30.72 6.01 -21.12
N GLN A 694 -29.47 5.74 -21.53
CA GLN A 694 -29.14 5.05 -22.78
C GLN A 694 -27.98 4.06 -22.56
N LEU A 695 -28.17 2.80 -22.92
CA LEU A 695 -27.10 1.85 -23.22
C LEU A 695 -26.83 1.87 -24.72
N GLN A 696 -25.59 2.15 -25.15
CA GLN A 696 -25.15 2.06 -26.54
C GLN A 696 -24.19 0.88 -26.73
N LEU A 697 -24.40 0.11 -27.79
CA LEU A 697 -23.58 -1.04 -28.17
C LEU A 697 -22.88 -0.77 -29.51
N SER A 698 -21.64 -1.23 -29.67
CA SER A 698 -20.86 -1.09 -30.90
C SER A 698 -19.76 -2.15 -31.04
N GLY A 699 -19.48 -2.58 -32.28
CA GLY A 699 -18.39 -3.52 -32.60
C GLY A 699 -18.52 -4.92 -31.98
N GLY A 700 -19.72 -5.29 -31.53
CA GLY A 700 -19.94 -6.46 -30.70
C GLY A 700 -19.85 -7.79 -31.42
N ARG A 701 -19.22 -8.76 -30.77
CA ARG A 701 -19.12 -10.15 -31.22
C ARG A 701 -19.55 -11.10 -30.12
N VAL A 702 -20.45 -12.04 -30.41
CA VAL A 702 -20.83 -13.10 -29.48
C VAL A 702 -20.64 -14.44 -30.17
N ARG A 703 -19.83 -15.32 -29.59
CA ARG A 703 -19.75 -16.71 -30.02
C ARG A 703 -20.64 -17.55 -29.12
N PHE A 704 -21.75 -18.01 -29.67
CA PHE A 704 -22.71 -18.89 -29.02
C PHE A 704 -22.45 -20.33 -29.46
N THR A 705 -22.33 -21.27 -28.53
CA THR A 705 -22.21 -22.70 -28.82
C THR A 705 -23.20 -23.48 -27.97
N ASP A 706 -24.02 -24.32 -28.61
CA ASP A 706 -24.98 -25.21 -27.97
C ASP A 706 -24.51 -26.66 -28.06
N ASN A 707 -24.27 -27.27 -26.89
CA ASN A 707 -23.82 -28.66 -26.76
C ASN A 707 -24.92 -29.62 -26.28
N PHE A 708 -26.14 -29.13 -26.01
CA PHE A 708 -27.34 -29.93 -25.75
C PHE A 708 -27.90 -30.56 -27.05
N ILE A 709 -27.46 -30.05 -28.20
CA ILE A 709 -27.68 -30.62 -29.53
C ILE A 709 -26.45 -31.43 -29.99
N LYS A 710 -26.70 -32.44 -30.82
CA LYS A 710 -25.70 -33.29 -31.48
C LYS A 710 -26.10 -33.45 -32.96
N PRO A 711 -25.20 -33.21 -33.93
CA PRO A 711 -23.88 -32.56 -33.81
C PRO A 711 -23.99 -31.16 -33.16
N ASN A 712 -22.91 -30.60 -32.62
CA ASN A 712 -23.06 -29.36 -31.84
C ASN A 712 -23.30 -28.12 -32.73
N TYR A 713 -24.11 -27.18 -32.25
CA TYR A 713 -24.41 -25.95 -32.99
C TYR A 713 -23.51 -24.80 -32.53
N THR A 714 -23.03 -23.99 -33.46
CA THR A 714 -22.31 -22.74 -33.14
C THR A 714 -22.79 -21.60 -34.03
N ALA A 715 -23.22 -20.50 -33.38
CA ALA A 715 -23.55 -19.25 -34.04
C ALA A 715 -22.49 -18.18 -33.73
N ASN A 716 -22.07 -17.46 -34.76
CA ASN A 716 -21.20 -16.31 -34.64
C ASN A 716 -22.03 -15.05 -34.93
N LEU A 717 -22.34 -14.31 -33.86
CA LEU A 717 -22.93 -12.99 -33.96
C LEU A 717 -21.79 -11.99 -34.14
N LYS A 718 -21.86 -11.17 -35.19
CA LYS A 718 -20.89 -10.13 -35.54
C LYS A 718 -21.59 -8.77 -35.62
N ASP A 719 -20.78 -7.72 -35.56
CA ASP A 719 -21.19 -6.34 -35.84
C ASP A 719 -22.37 -5.84 -34.98
N LEU A 720 -22.53 -6.42 -33.79
CA LEU A 720 -23.62 -6.10 -32.88
C LEU A 720 -23.50 -4.65 -32.41
N GLY A 721 -24.51 -3.85 -32.72
CA GLY A 721 -24.58 -2.45 -32.34
C GLY A 721 -26.02 -1.95 -32.28
N GLY A 722 -26.23 -0.83 -31.59
CA GLY A 722 -27.56 -0.28 -31.37
C GLY A 722 -27.70 0.41 -30.02
N THR A 723 -28.94 0.58 -29.57
CA THR A 723 -29.26 1.25 -28.30
C THR A 723 -30.40 0.58 -27.54
N VAL A 724 -30.32 0.61 -26.21
CA VAL A 724 -31.46 0.40 -25.31
C VAL A 724 -31.66 1.67 -24.49
N THR A 725 -32.87 2.22 -24.44
CA THR A 725 -33.14 3.52 -23.78
C THR A 725 -34.23 3.40 -22.72
N GLY A 726 -34.00 3.94 -21.52
CA GLY A 726 -34.99 3.96 -20.44
C GLY A 726 -35.04 2.69 -19.59
N LEU A 727 -33.91 1.99 -19.41
CA LEU A 727 -33.83 0.89 -18.44
C LEU A 727 -33.95 1.44 -17.01
N THR A 728 -34.83 0.88 -16.19
CA THR A 728 -35.03 1.31 -14.80
C THR A 728 -35.67 0.20 -13.97
N SER A 729 -35.50 0.18 -12.64
CA SER A 729 -36.23 -0.75 -11.75
C SER A 729 -37.66 -0.29 -11.41
N ASP A 730 -38.09 0.87 -11.92
CA ASP A 730 -39.50 1.30 -11.88
C ASP A 730 -40.39 0.36 -12.73
N PRO A 731 -41.34 -0.38 -12.12
CA PRO A 731 -42.16 -1.37 -12.82
C PRO A 731 -43.20 -0.74 -13.76
N SER A 732 -43.44 0.57 -13.70
CA SER A 732 -44.33 1.29 -14.62
C SER A 732 -43.66 1.69 -15.94
N SER A 733 -42.32 1.59 -16.00
CA SER A 733 -41.52 2.04 -17.14
C SER A 733 -41.03 0.89 -18.01
N LEU A 734 -40.94 1.14 -19.31
CA LEU A 734 -40.49 0.18 -20.32
C LEU A 734 -39.33 0.76 -21.12
N ALA A 735 -38.24 0.01 -21.23
CA ALA A 735 -37.08 0.40 -22.01
C ALA A 735 -37.28 0.04 -23.49
N ASN A 736 -37.05 0.98 -24.40
CA ASN A 736 -37.06 0.69 -25.84
C ASN A 736 -35.73 0.03 -26.25
N VAL A 737 -35.77 -0.92 -27.18
CA VAL A 737 -34.63 -1.63 -27.76
C VAL A 737 -34.60 -1.38 -29.28
N ASP A 738 -33.43 -1.10 -29.82
CA ASP A 738 -33.08 -1.23 -31.25
C ASP A 738 -31.64 -1.77 -31.33
N ILE A 739 -31.49 -3.04 -31.72
CA ILE A 739 -30.20 -3.72 -31.87
C ILE A 739 -30.13 -4.37 -33.25
N LYS A 740 -29.00 -4.20 -33.92
CA LYS A 740 -28.72 -4.72 -35.26
C LYS A 740 -27.37 -5.44 -35.28
N GLY A 741 -27.17 -6.35 -36.23
CA GLY A 741 -25.91 -7.07 -36.44
C GLY A 741 -26.07 -8.19 -37.46
N ASN A 742 -25.15 -9.16 -37.44
CA ASN A 742 -25.14 -10.30 -38.36
C ASN A 742 -25.03 -11.63 -37.59
N VAL A 743 -25.90 -12.60 -37.86
CA VAL A 743 -25.79 -13.98 -37.32
C VAL A 743 -25.38 -14.90 -38.46
N ASN A 744 -24.17 -15.49 -38.40
CA ASN A 744 -23.65 -16.36 -39.47
C ASN A 744 -23.78 -15.71 -40.87
N SER A 745 -23.43 -14.42 -40.96
CA SER A 745 -23.54 -13.56 -42.16
C SER A 745 -24.96 -13.26 -42.68
N ALA A 746 -26.02 -13.60 -41.93
CA ALA A 746 -27.39 -13.15 -42.18
C ALA A 746 -27.73 -11.90 -41.34
N PRO A 747 -28.30 -10.82 -41.91
CA PRO A 747 -28.69 -9.63 -41.16
C PRO A 747 -29.73 -9.93 -40.09
N LEU A 748 -29.51 -9.39 -38.89
CA LEU A 748 -30.38 -9.47 -37.70
C LEU A 748 -30.84 -8.06 -37.31
N SER A 749 -32.12 -7.92 -37.01
CA SER A 749 -32.69 -6.77 -36.31
C SER A 749 -33.52 -7.23 -35.10
N ILE A 750 -33.48 -6.47 -34.01
CA ILE A 750 -34.25 -6.67 -32.78
C ILE A 750 -34.76 -5.31 -32.33
N GLY A 751 -36.08 -5.11 -32.32
CA GLY A 751 -36.73 -3.86 -31.97
C GLY A 751 -37.96 -4.05 -31.10
N GLY A 752 -38.13 -3.25 -30.04
CA GLY A 752 -39.31 -3.37 -29.18
C GLY A 752 -39.15 -2.74 -27.81
N LYS A 753 -39.83 -3.31 -26.82
CA LYS A 753 -39.83 -2.86 -25.41
C LYS A 753 -39.51 -4.01 -24.45
N VAL A 754 -38.76 -3.71 -23.39
CA VAL A 754 -38.40 -4.67 -22.35
C VAL A 754 -38.42 -4.01 -20.98
N GLN A 755 -38.66 -4.81 -19.94
CA GLN A 755 -38.44 -4.40 -18.55
C GLN A 755 -37.84 -5.58 -17.76
N PRO A 756 -36.50 -5.73 -17.78
CA PRO A 756 -35.79 -6.87 -17.17
C PRO A 756 -35.47 -6.70 -15.68
N LEU A 757 -35.79 -5.55 -15.07
CA LEU A 757 -35.59 -5.28 -13.64
C LEU A 757 -36.87 -5.45 -12.80
N ARG A 758 -38.03 -5.64 -13.44
CA ARG A 758 -39.25 -6.08 -12.76
C ARG A 758 -39.11 -7.56 -12.36
N LYS A 759 -39.64 -7.92 -11.18
CA LYS A 759 -39.65 -9.31 -10.65
C LYS A 759 -40.16 -10.32 -11.68
N ASP A 760 -41.23 -9.95 -12.38
CA ASP A 760 -41.82 -10.69 -13.49
C ASP A 760 -41.44 -9.96 -14.78
N LEU A 761 -40.61 -10.61 -15.60
CA LEU A 761 -40.07 -10.06 -16.84
C LEU A 761 -41.21 -9.66 -17.80
N TYR A 762 -41.19 -8.40 -18.23
CA TYR A 762 -41.99 -7.95 -19.38
C TYR A 762 -41.10 -7.84 -20.62
N LEU A 763 -41.61 -8.29 -21.75
CA LEU A 763 -41.07 -7.98 -23.07
C LEU A 763 -42.19 -7.85 -24.11
N ASP A 764 -42.00 -6.99 -25.11
CA ASP A 764 -42.82 -6.82 -26.30
C ASP A 764 -41.86 -6.52 -27.44
N VAL A 765 -41.25 -7.58 -27.98
CA VAL A 765 -40.06 -7.55 -28.84
C VAL A 765 -40.36 -8.19 -30.18
N LYS A 766 -40.06 -7.46 -31.24
CA LYS A 766 -39.97 -7.99 -32.60
C LYS A 766 -38.52 -8.23 -32.95
N ALA A 767 -38.24 -9.33 -33.64
CA ALA A 767 -36.93 -9.56 -34.21
C ALA A 767 -37.08 -10.23 -35.58
N ASP A 768 -36.17 -9.92 -36.48
CA ASP A 768 -36.09 -10.58 -37.78
C ASP A 768 -34.65 -10.93 -38.15
N VAL A 769 -34.49 -12.13 -38.72
CA VAL A 769 -33.27 -12.53 -39.43
C VAL A 769 -33.65 -12.89 -40.86
N ARG A 770 -32.89 -12.41 -41.85
CA ARG A 770 -33.21 -12.64 -43.27
C ARG A 770 -32.14 -13.44 -43.99
N GLY A 771 -32.55 -14.49 -44.70
CA GLY A 771 -31.66 -15.28 -45.55
C GLY A 771 -30.60 -16.10 -44.81
N MET A 772 -30.86 -16.54 -43.57
CA MET A 772 -29.99 -17.47 -42.83
C MET A 772 -29.93 -18.83 -43.54
N GLU A 773 -28.74 -19.38 -43.74
CA GLU A 773 -28.56 -20.68 -44.40
C GLU A 773 -29.10 -21.82 -43.52
N LEU A 774 -30.14 -22.52 -43.99
CA LEU A 774 -30.80 -23.60 -43.23
C LEU A 774 -29.88 -24.82 -43.00
N ALA A 775 -28.88 -25.03 -43.87
CA ALA A 775 -27.88 -26.08 -43.68
C ALA A 775 -27.14 -25.94 -42.32
N ALA A 776 -26.92 -24.71 -41.82
CA ALA A 776 -26.32 -24.49 -40.51
C ALA A 776 -27.24 -24.89 -39.33
N LEU A 777 -28.55 -24.97 -39.56
CA LEU A 777 -29.55 -25.42 -38.57
C LEU A 777 -29.86 -26.92 -38.67
N SER A 778 -29.16 -27.67 -39.54
CA SER A 778 -29.35 -29.11 -39.73
C SER A 778 -29.24 -29.91 -38.43
N ALA A 779 -28.47 -29.45 -37.43
CA ALA A 779 -28.35 -30.07 -36.12
C ALA A 779 -29.66 -30.04 -35.29
N TYR A 780 -30.45 -28.96 -35.39
CA TYR A 780 -31.78 -28.91 -34.75
C TYR A 780 -32.81 -29.70 -35.56
N ALA A 781 -32.71 -29.68 -36.90
CA ALA A 781 -33.60 -30.45 -37.77
C ALA A 781 -33.42 -31.97 -37.60
N ASP A 782 -32.17 -32.44 -37.44
CA ASP A 782 -31.87 -33.83 -37.11
C ASP A 782 -32.61 -34.28 -35.83
N LYS A 783 -32.42 -33.57 -34.72
CA LYS A 783 -33.02 -33.90 -33.41
C LYS A 783 -34.54 -33.75 -33.36
N TYR A 784 -35.10 -32.65 -33.90
CA TYR A 784 -36.52 -32.31 -33.70
C TYR A 784 -37.43 -32.62 -34.90
N VAL A 785 -36.86 -32.83 -36.09
CA VAL A 785 -37.61 -33.02 -37.35
C VAL A 785 -37.32 -34.39 -37.98
N GLY A 786 -36.22 -35.04 -37.60
CA GLY A 786 -35.82 -36.37 -38.06
C GLY A 786 -35.06 -36.40 -39.38
N TYR A 787 -34.66 -35.24 -39.91
CA TYR A 787 -33.98 -35.10 -41.19
C TYR A 787 -32.97 -33.97 -41.14
N GLY A 788 -31.76 -34.22 -41.63
CA GLY A 788 -30.78 -33.15 -41.88
C GLY A 788 -31.23 -32.26 -43.03
N ILE A 789 -30.70 -31.03 -43.12
CA ILE A 789 -31.03 -30.09 -44.20
C ILE A 789 -29.87 -29.99 -45.18
N GLU A 790 -30.12 -30.34 -46.45
CA GLU A 790 -29.10 -30.24 -47.50
C GLU A 790 -28.90 -28.81 -47.98
N LYS A 791 -29.97 -28.01 -48.11
CA LYS A 791 -29.90 -26.59 -48.53
C LYS A 791 -31.19 -25.85 -48.23
N GLY A 792 -31.14 -24.52 -48.39
CA GLY A 792 -32.28 -23.61 -48.31
C GLY A 792 -31.97 -22.40 -47.43
N LYS A 793 -32.85 -21.41 -47.41
CA LYS A 793 -32.73 -20.20 -46.58
C LYS A 793 -33.93 -19.97 -45.70
N LEU A 794 -33.68 -19.52 -44.48
CA LEU A 794 -34.67 -19.07 -43.51
C LEU A 794 -34.64 -17.55 -43.44
N SER A 795 -35.79 -16.91 -43.69
CA SER A 795 -36.11 -15.64 -43.06
C SER A 795 -37.10 -15.91 -41.94
N PHE A 796 -36.80 -15.43 -40.73
CA PHE A 796 -37.59 -15.69 -39.53
C PHE A 796 -37.97 -14.36 -38.90
N GLU A 797 -39.28 -14.08 -38.85
CA GLU A 797 -39.85 -12.89 -38.21
C GLU A 797 -40.59 -13.35 -36.95
N VAL A 798 -40.22 -12.81 -35.79
CA VAL A 798 -40.89 -13.08 -34.51
C VAL A 798 -41.48 -11.81 -33.93
N ALA A 799 -42.63 -11.95 -33.26
CA ALA A 799 -43.20 -10.93 -32.39
C ALA A 799 -43.59 -11.60 -31.07
N TYR A 800 -42.74 -11.45 -30.05
CA TYR A 800 -42.92 -12.07 -28.74
C TYR A 800 -43.34 -11.03 -27.72
N LYS A 801 -44.42 -11.31 -27.00
CA LYS A 801 -44.88 -10.56 -25.83
C LYS A 801 -44.97 -11.46 -24.61
N LEU A 802 -44.26 -11.10 -23.55
CA LEU A 802 -44.38 -11.68 -22.21
C LEU A 802 -44.91 -10.61 -21.28
N ASP A 803 -46.04 -10.88 -20.63
CA ASP A 803 -46.68 -9.96 -19.69
C ASP A 803 -47.32 -10.77 -18.56
N ASP A 804 -47.05 -10.41 -17.30
CA ASP A 804 -47.46 -11.15 -16.09
C ASP A 804 -47.34 -12.70 -16.23
N ARG A 805 -46.16 -13.15 -16.66
CA ARG A 805 -45.79 -14.57 -16.90
C ARG A 805 -46.58 -15.30 -18.00
N LYS A 806 -47.42 -14.59 -18.77
CA LYS A 806 -48.13 -15.12 -19.95
C LYS A 806 -47.37 -14.76 -21.22
N LEU A 807 -46.97 -15.77 -21.97
CA LEU A 807 -46.33 -15.61 -23.27
C LEU A 807 -47.38 -15.60 -24.38
N THR A 808 -47.23 -14.70 -25.33
CA THR A 808 -47.87 -14.70 -26.65
C THR A 808 -46.78 -14.44 -27.68
N ALA A 809 -46.61 -15.34 -28.64
CA ALA A 809 -45.50 -15.34 -29.57
C ALA A 809 -45.96 -15.68 -30.98
N GLU A 810 -45.84 -14.74 -31.93
CA GLU A 810 -46.00 -15.01 -33.36
C GLU A 810 -44.65 -15.41 -33.96
N ASN A 811 -44.65 -16.43 -34.82
CA ASN A 811 -43.45 -17.04 -35.39
C ASN A 811 -43.66 -17.26 -36.89
N ARG A 812 -43.24 -16.31 -37.72
CA ARG A 812 -43.36 -16.43 -39.17
C ARG A 812 -42.05 -16.91 -39.77
N LEU A 813 -42.04 -18.16 -40.24
CA LEU A 813 -40.93 -18.79 -40.93
C LEU A 813 -41.18 -18.73 -42.44
N ILE A 814 -40.29 -18.08 -43.16
CA ILE A 814 -40.23 -18.06 -44.62
C ILE A 814 -39.01 -18.89 -45.05
N LEU A 815 -39.25 -20.01 -45.73
CA LEU A 815 -38.22 -20.98 -46.12
C LEU A 815 -38.09 -20.98 -47.65
N ASP A 816 -36.99 -20.47 -48.21
CA ASP A 816 -36.69 -20.51 -49.66
C ASP A 816 -35.83 -21.73 -50.01
N GLN A 817 -36.36 -22.59 -50.89
CA GLN A 817 -35.72 -23.80 -51.44
C GLN A 817 -35.23 -24.82 -50.40
N LEU A 818 -35.94 -24.93 -49.26
CA LEU A 818 -35.69 -25.98 -48.25
C LEU A 818 -35.67 -27.36 -48.92
N THR A 819 -34.54 -28.05 -48.80
CA THR A 819 -34.36 -29.43 -49.23
C THR A 819 -33.81 -30.25 -48.07
N PHE A 820 -34.56 -31.24 -47.60
CA PHE A 820 -34.08 -32.20 -46.62
C PHE A 820 -33.10 -33.20 -47.27
N GLY A 821 -32.12 -33.64 -46.49
CA GLY A 821 -31.19 -34.71 -46.85
C GLY A 821 -31.78 -36.10 -46.51
N LYS A 822 -30.90 -37.02 -46.09
CA LYS A 822 -31.30 -38.35 -45.62
C LYS A 822 -32.03 -38.27 -44.27
N GLU A 823 -32.84 -39.28 -43.99
CA GLU A 823 -33.43 -39.52 -42.65
C GLU A 823 -32.32 -39.65 -41.60
N SER A 824 -32.60 -39.14 -40.40
CA SER A 824 -31.66 -39.11 -39.29
C SER A 824 -31.33 -40.50 -38.74
N THR A 825 -30.08 -40.69 -38.33
CA THR A 825 -29.61 -41.86 -37.56
C THR A 825 -29.63 -41.63 -36.04
N ASN A 826 -30.10 -40.46 -35.59
CA ASN A 826 -30.14 -40.07 -34.18
C ASN A 826 -31.30 -40.78 -33.45
N PRO A 827 -31.03 -41.51 -32.34
CA PRO A 827 -32.06 -42.29 -31.65
C PRO A 827 -33.14 -41.43 -30.97
N ASP A 828 -32.83 -40.17 -30.66
CA ASP A 828 -33.76 -39.22 -30.02
C ASP A 828 -34.65 -38.48 -31.04
N ALA A 829 -34.53 -38.78 -32.34
CA ALA A 829 -35.16 -38.03 -33.42
C ALA A 829 -36.67 -38.27 -33.56
N THR A 830 -37.42 -37.21 -33.85
CA THR A 830 -38.87 -37.29 -34.13
C THR A 830 -39.12 -37.73 -35.58
N ARG A 831 -39.83 -38.84 -35.79
CA ARG A 831 -40.18 -39.33 -37.14
C ARG A 831 -41.41 -38.62 -37.72
N LEU A 832 -41.18 -37.54 -38.48
CA LEU A 832 -42.24 -36.75 -39.14
C LEU A 832 -42.22 -36.94 -40.68
N PRO A 833 -43.37 -36.97 -41.38
CA PRO A 833 -43.44 -37.18 -42.83
C PRO A 833 -43.14 -35.88 -43.63
N VAL A 834 -41.98 -35.28 -43.40
CA VAL A 834 -41.70 -33.88 -43.77
C VAL A 834 -41.55 -33.61 -45.26
N GLY A 835 -41.16 -34.61 -46.06
CA GLY A 835 -41.11 -34.46 -47.53
C GLY A 835 -42.48 -34.14 -48.14
N LEU A 836 -43.56 -34.71 -47.58
CA LEU A 836 -44.93 -34.40 -47.98
C LEU A 836 -45.34 -33.00 -47.51
N ALA A 837 -44.95 -32.59 -46.30
CA ALA A 837 -45.24 -31.26 -45.78
C ALA A 837 -44.56 -30.16 -46.61
N VAL A 838 -43.29 -30.34 -47.01
CA VAL A 838 -42.59 -29.42 -47.93
C VAL A 838 -43.33 -29.33 -49.26
N ALA A 839 -43.65 -30.46 -49.90
CA ALA A 839 -44.31 -30.48 -51.20
C ALA A 839 -45.75 -29.92 -51.22
N LEU A 840 -46.43 -29.88 -50.06
CA LEU A 840 -47.77 -29.29 -49.91
C LEU A 840 -47.75 -27.80 -49.54
N LEU A 841 -46.70 -27.34 -48.84
CA LEU A 841 -46.61 -25.98 -48.31
C LEU A 841 -45.71 -25.05 -49.15
N SER A 842 -44.94 -25.60 -50.10
CA SER A 842 -44.10 -24.82 -51.01
C SER A 842 -44.87 -24.25 -52.20
N ASP A 843 -44.69 -22.96 -52.48
CA ASP A 843 -45.21 -22.31 -53.67
C ASP A 843 -44.42 -22.71 -54.95
N ARG A 844 -44.85 -22.16 -56.10
CA ARG A 844 -44.21 -22.38 -57.41
C ARG A 844 -42.74 -21.92 -57.53
N ASN A 845 -42.24 -21.13 -56.58
CA ASN A 845 -40.84 -20.67 -56.52
C ASN A 845 -39.99 -21.52 -55.56
N GLY A 846 -40.63 -22.42 -54.78
CA GLY A 846 -40.01 -23.20 -53.71
C GLY A 846 -40.02 -22.50 -52.36
N VAL A 847 -40.92 -21.53 -52.13
CA VAL A 847 -41.04 -20.78 -50.87
C VAL A 847 -42.17 -21.32 -50.01
N ILE A 848 -41.90 -21.57 -48.74
CA ILE A 848 -42.88 -21.93 -47.71
C ILE A 848 -43.01 -20.76 -46.73
N ASP A 849 -44.21 -20.26 -46.47
CA ASP A 849 -44.48 -19.19 -45.49
C ASP A 849 -45.49 -19.70 -44.44
N ILE A 850 -45.04 -19.87 -43.19
CA ILE A 850 -45.83 -20.43 -42.09
C ILE A 850 -45.77 -19.49 -40.89
N ASN A 851 -46.93 -19.07 -40.38
CA ASN A 851 -47.03 -18.42 -39.06
C ASN A 851 -47.50 -19.44 -38.00
N VAL A 852 -46.71 -19.60 -36.93
CA VAL A 852 -47.02 -20.46 -35.77
C VAL A 852 -47.25 -19.59 -34.53
N PRO A 853 -48.50 -19.22 -34.20
CA PRO A 853 -48.79 -18.54 -32.95
C PRO A 853 -48.66 -19.50 -31.75
N ILE A 854 -47.90 -19.10 -30.73
CA ILE A 854 -47.70 -19.86 -29.48
C ILE A 854 -48.22 -18.99 -28.33
N GLY A 855 -49.02 -19.55 -27.43
CA GLY A 855 -49.53 -18.87 -26.25
C GLY A 855 -49.59 -19.80 -25.04
N GLY A 856 -49.33 -19.27 -23.83
CA GLY A 856 -49.37 -20.07 -22.61
C GLY A 856 -48.88 -19.34 -21.36
N SER A 857 -48.95 -20.02 -20.22
CA SER A 857 -48.32 -19.57 -18.97
C SER A 857 -46.90 -20.15 -18.86
N LEU A 858 -45.97 -19.40 -18.26
CA LEU A 858 -44.67 -19.94 -17.86
C LEU A 858 -44.74 -20.86 -16.62
N ASP A 859 -45.85 -20.88 -15.89
CA ASP A 859 -46.05 -21.71 -14.69
C ASP A 859 -46.72 -23.06 -14.96
N ASP A 860 -47.52 -23.16 -16.03
CA ASP A 860 -48.16 -24.39 -16.50
C ASP A 860 -48.03 -24.47 -18.03
N PRO A 861 -46.96 -25.11 -18.55
CA PRO A 861 -46.57 -25.06 -19.96
C PRO A 861 -47.40 -26.01 -20.85
N GLN A 862 -48.73 -25.82 -20.89
CA GLN A 862 -49.71 -26.60 -21.67
C GLN A 862 -49.66 -26.27 -23.19
N PHE A 863 -48.49 -26.36 -23.82
CA PHE A 863 -48.28 -25.97 -25.23
C PHE A 863 -48.82 -27.02 -26.23
N SER A 864 -50.08 -26.85 -26.66
CA SER A 864 -50.81 -27.82 -27.51
C SER A 864 -50.49 -27.74 -29.02
N LEU A 865 -49.24 -28.06 -29.38
CA LEU A 865 -48.71 -28.03 -30.76
C LEU A 865 -49.61 -28.71 -31.82
N GLY A 866 -50.21 -29.87 -31.49
CA GLY A 866 -50.99 -30.67 -32.45
C GLY A 866 -52.23 -29.98 -33.04
N GLY A 867 -52.84 -29.04 -32.31
CA GLY A 867 -54.03 -28.30 -32.79
C GLY A 867 -53.74 -27.23 -33.84
N ILE A 868 -52.48 -26.82 -33.98
CA ILE A 868 -52.05 -25.74 -34.88
C ILE A 868 -51.64 -26.32 -36.24
N ILE A 869 -50.88 -27.41 -36.24
CA ILE A 869 -50.34 -28.04 -37.45
C ILE A 869 -51.46 -28.40 -38.45
N MET A 870 -52.55 -29.01 -37.97
CA MET A 870 -53.68 -29.39 -38.83
C MET A 870 -54.45 -28.18 -39.42
N LYS A 871 -54.40 -27.00 -38.78
CA LYS A 871 -55.02 -25.77 -39.32
C LYS A 871 -54.19 -25.12 -40.44
N VAL A 872 -52.86 -25.23 -40.38
CA VAL A 872 -51.98 -24.69 -41.44
C VAL A 872 -52.12 -25.51 -42.73
N ILE A 873 -52.21 -26.84 -42.62
CA ILE A 873 -52.32 -27.73 -43.80
C ILE A 873 -53.70 -27.65 -44.46
N GLY A 874 -54.77 -27.33 -43.70
CA GLY A 874 -56.15 -27.44 -44.16
C GLY A 874 -56.61 -26.47 -45.26
N ASN A 875 -55.86 -25.42 -45.58
CA ASN A 875 -56.31 -24.34 -46.49
C ASN A 875 -55.55 -24.27 -47.84
N ALA A 876 -54.60 -25.18 -48.12
CA ALA A 876 -53.70 -25.08 -49.27
C ALA A 876 -53.95 -26.16 -50.35
N VAL A 877 -54.99 -25.98 -51.19
CA VAL A 877 -55.23 -26.83 -52.36
C VAL A 877 -55.79 -26.02 -53.54
N MET A 878 -55.03 -25.86 -54.63
CA MET A 878 -55.30 -26.51 -55.94
C MET A 878 -54.17 -26.25 -56.97
N LYS A 879 -53.83 -27.30 -57.75
CA LYS A 879 -53.23 -27.40 -59.12
C LYS A 879 -52.71 -26.11 -59.82
N THR A 880 -51.62 -26.07 -60.62
CA THR A 880 -50.61 -27.02 -61.19
C THR A 880 -49.47 -26.14 -61.82
N VAL A 881 -48.43 -26.54 -62.59
CA VAL A 881 -48.12 -27.70 -63.46
C VAL A 881 -46.59 -27.93 -63.57
N THR A 882 -46.09 -28.61 -64.62
CA THR A 882 -44.68 -28.99 -64.86
C THR A 882 -43.73 -27.86 -65.27
N ALA A 883 -42.41 -28.08 -65.08
CA ALA A 883 -41.34 -27.09 -65.28
C ALA A 883 -40.67 -27.11 -66.67
N PRO A 884 -40.09 -25.97 -67.07
CA PRO A 884 -38.87 -25.85 -67.90
C PRO A 884 -37.70 -25.25 -67.05
N PHE A 885 -36.40 -25.29 -67.40
CA PHE A 885 -35.72 -25.39 -68.69
C PHE A 885 -34.41 -26.20 -68.64
N THR A 886 -33.86 -26.55 -69.81
CA THR A 886 -32.52 -27.12 -70.00
C THR A 886 -31.72 -26.34 -71.07
N PHE A 887 -31.20 -25.13 -70.76
CA PHE A 887 -30.37 -24.39 -71.74
C PHE A 887 -29.38 -23.34 -71.17
N ILE A 888 -28.35 -23.76 -70.42
CA ILE A 888 -27.13 -22.93 -70.20
C ILE A 888 -25.88 -23.83 -70.23
N ALA A 889 -25.31 -24.06 -71.42
CA ALA A 889 -24.08 -24.85 -71.59
C ALA A 889 -23.15 -24.38 -72.73
N SER A 890 -23.56 -23.42 -73.56
CA SER A 890 -22.92 -23.12 -74.86
C SER A 890 -22.38 -21.69 -75.01
N LEU A 891 -22.43 -20.87 -73.95
CA LEU A 891 -22.24 -19.40 -74.06
C LEU A 891 -20.95 -18.82 -73.45
N PHE A 892 -20.08 -19.64 -72.83
CA PHE A 892 -18.92 -19.14 -72.06
C PHE A 892 -17.52 -19.55 -72.57
N GLY A 893 -17.41 -20.26 -73.70
CA GLY A 893 -16.16 -20.33 -74.47
C GLY A 893 -14.90 -20.84 -73.76
N GLY A 894 -15.04 -21.77 -72.81
CA GLY A 894 -13.93 -22.36 -72.05
C GLY A 894 -14.33 -23.66 -71.35
N SER A 895 -13.35 -24.41 -70.81
CA SER A 895 -13.55 -25.67 -70.12
C SER A 895 -14.30 -25.50 -68.80
N GLY A 896 -15.60 -25.82 -68.80
CA GLY A 896 -16.51 -25.60 -67.66
C GLY A 896 -16.13 -26.32 -66.36
N GLU A 897 -15.26 -27.34 -66.41
CA GLU A 897 -14.76 -28.05 -65.23
C GLU A 897 -13.85 -27.16 -64.35
N ASP A 898 -13.12 -26.21 -64.95
CA ASP A 898 -12.13 -25.39 -64.24
C ASP A 898 -12.75 -24.30 -63.33
N MET A 899 -14.02 -23.96 -63.55
CA MET A 899 -14.80 -23.00 -62.76
C MET A 899 -15.80 -23.66 -61.81
N ALA A 900 -15.92 -25.00 -61.84
CA ALA A 900 -16.87 -25.74 -61.01
C ALA A 900 -16.38 -25.95 -59.55
N ALA A 901 -15.13 -25.61 -59.21
CA ALA A 901 -14.62 -25.70 -57.84
C ALA A 901 -13.45 -24.75 -57.53
N LEU A 902 -13.37 -24.35 -56.26
CA LEU A 902 -12.23 -23.67 -55.64
C LEU A 902 -11.51 -24.65 -54.70
N ALA A 903 -10.25 -24.98 -54.99
CA ALA A 903 -9.42 -25.80 -54.11
C ALA A 903 -8.96 -25.03 -52.85
N PHE A 904 -8.75 -25.77 -51.76
CA PHE A 904 -8.21 -25.27 -50.50
C PHE A 904 -7.10 -26.21 -50.00
N GLU A 905 -6.14 -25.65 -49.26
CA GLU A 905 -5.14 -26.46 -48.56
C GLU A 905 -5.79 -27.30 -47.43
N ALA A 906 -5.22 -28.46 -47.12
CA ALA A 906 -5.72 -29.35 -46.07
C ALA A 906 -5.71 -28.63 -44.71
N GLY A 907 -6.78 -28.77 -43.93
CA GLY A 907 -6.99 -28.06 -42.66
C GLY A 907 -7.32 -26.56 -42.78
N HIS A 908 -7.17 -25.95 -43.97
CA HIS A 908 -7.38 -24.53 -44.21
C HIS A 908 -8.69 -24.22 -44.96
N ALA A 909 -9.19 -22.99 -44.74
CA ALA A 909 -10.41 -22.45 -45.34
C ALA A 909 -10.26 -21.01 -45.87
N SER A 910 -9.05 -20.44 -45.84
CA SER A 910 -8.74 -19.15 -46.47
C SER A 910 -8.64 -19.32 -47.99
N VAL A 911 -9.25 -18.40 -48.74
CA VAL A 911 -9.05 -18.31 -50.21
C VAL A 911 -7.60 -17.90 -50.47
N ALA A 912 -6.84 -18.72 -51.20
CA ALA A 912 -5.49 -18.39 -51.65
C ALA A 912 -5.52 -17.41 -52.84
N PRO A 913 -4.44 -16.67 -53.15
CA PRO A 913 -4.43 -15.69 -54.25
C PRO A 913 -4.85 -16.28 -55.62
N ALA A 914 -4.35 -17.47 -55.98
CA ALA A 914 -4.78 -18.19 -57.20
C ALA A 914 -6.27 -18.61 -57.19
N GLY A 915 -6.89 -18.65 -56.00
CA GLY A 915 -8.33 -18.83 -55.83
C GLY A 915 -9.13 -17.54 -56.06
N GLU A 916 -8.58 -16.37 -55.74
CA GLU A 916 -9.20 -15.08 -56.02
C GLU A 916 -9.30 -14.84 -57.55
N GLU A 917 -8.26 -15.20 -58.29
CA GLU A 917 -8.26 -15.18 -59.77
C GLU A 917 -9.34 -16.09 -60.37
N LYS A 918 -9.62 -17.25 -59.76
CA LYS A 918 -10.73 -18.14 -60.16
C LYS A 918 -12.11 -17.63 -59.76
N LEU A 919 -12.26 -16.89 -58.67
CA LEU A 919 -13.55 -16.33 -58.23
C LEU A 919 -13.95 -15.05 -58.99
N ALA A 920 -13.00 -14.26 -59.49
CA ALA A 920 -13.30 -12.99 -60.16
C ALA A 920 -14.19 -13.12 -61.41
N PRO A 921 -14.03 -14.11 -62.32
CA PRO A 921 -14.96 -14.35 -63.43
C PRO A 921 -16.36 -14.75 -62.95
N LEU A 922 -16.45 -15.60 -61.93
CA LEU A 922 -17.72 -16.06 -61.35
C LEU A 922 -18.51 -14.88 -60.74
N ALA A 923 -17.83 -13.97 -60.04
CA ALA A 923 -18.44 -12.74 -59.52
C ALA A 923 -19.00 -11.85 -60.64
N ARG A 924 -18.25 -11.65 -61.74
CA ARG A 924 -18.73 -10.88 -62.91
C ARG A 924 -19.96 -11.51 -63.55
N ALA A 925 -19.91 -12.82 -63.85
CA ALA A 925 -21.02 -13.54 -64.47
C ALA A 925 -22.31 -13.49 -63.62
N LEU A 926 -22.18 -13.57 -62.29
CA LEU A 926 -23.32 -13.43 -61.38
C LEU A 926 -23.85 -11.99 -61.32
N ASN A 927 -22.98 -10.98 -61.30
CA ASN A 927 -23.40 -9.57 -61.30
C ASN A 927 -24.09 -9.16 -62.62
N GLU A 928 -23.59 -9.63 -63.76
CA GLU A 928 -24.15 -9.35 -65.10
C GLU A 928 -25.47 -10.08 -65.39
N ARG A 929 -25.77 -11.18 -64.67
CA ARG A 929 -26.97 -12.01 -64.88
C ARG A 929 -27.79 -12.17 -63.59
N PRO A 930 -28.64 -11.18 -63.23
CA PRO A 930 -29.41 -11.18 -61.98
C PRO A 930 -30.27 -12.43 -61.70
N GLY A 931 -30.67 -13.17 -62.72
CA GLY A 931 -31.47 -14.39 -62.58
C GLY A 931 -30.71 -15.62 -62.08
N LEU A 932 -29.38 -15.68 -62.22
CA LEU A 932 -28.61 -16.87 -61.83
C LEU A 932 -28.54 -17.01 -60.31
N LYS A 933 -28.84 -18.21 -59.79
CA LYS A 933 -28.52 -18.64 -58.42
C LYS A 933 -27.22 -19.46 -58.42
N LEU A 934 -26.54 -19.52 -57.28
CA LEU A 934 -25.32 -20.30 -57.06
C LEU A 934 -25.44 -21.13 -55.78
N ASP A 935 -25.35 -22.45 -55.88
CA ASP A 935 -25.07 -23.31 -54.73
C ASP A 935 -23.55 -23.39 -54.52
N ILE A 936 -23.12 -23.33 -53.25
CA ILE A 936 -21.73 -23.47 -52.82
C ILE A 936 -21.65 -24.62 -51.80
N GLY A 937 -21.04 -25.73 -52.20
CA GLY A 937 -20.91 -26.94 -51.38
C GLY A 937 -19.49 -27.13 -50.87
N GLY A 938 -19.31 -27.14 -49.55
CA GLY A 938 -18.00 -27.35 -48.93
C GLY A 938 -17.63 -28.83 -48.81
N ARG A 939 -16.36 -29.18 -49.05
CA ARG A 939 -15.86 -30.54 -48.83
C ARG A 939 -14.69 -30.65 -47.85
N TYR A 940 -14.61 -31.81 -47.21
CA TYR A 940 -13.51 -32.25 -46.35
C TYR A 940 -13.04 -33.65 -46.76
N ASP A 941 -11.74 -33.89 -46.64
CA ASP A 941 -11.12 -35.19 -46.87
C ASP A 941 -10.56 -35.71 -45.53
N PRO A 942 -11.18 -36.73 -44.91
CA PRO A 942 -10.72 -37.29 -43.64
C PRO A 942 -9.25 -37.75 -43.64
N ALA A 943 -8.70 -38.16 -44.78
CA ALA A 943 -7.33 -38.65 -44.87
C ALA A 943 -6.29 -37.53 -44.75
N THR A 944 -6.56 -36.35 -45.32
CA THR A 944 -5.62 -35.22 -45.34
C THR A 944 -5.98 -34.12 -44.32
N ASP A 945 -7.26 -33.77 -44.19
CA ASP A 945 -7.71 -32.70 -43.29
C ASP A 945 -7.50 -33.04 -41.82
N THR A 946 -7.68 -34.30 -41.41
CA THR A 946 -7.47 -34.74 -40.01
C THR A 946 -6.04 -34.51 -39.55
N GLY A 947 -5.05 -34.81 -40.39
CA GLY A 947 -3.62 -34.60 -40.09
C GLY A 947 -3.28 -33.10 -40.00
N ALA A 948 -3.79 -32.30 -40.93
CA ALA A 948 -3.58 -30.86 -40.96
C ALA A 948 -4.29 -30.14 -39.79
N LEU A 949 -5.50 -30.56 -39.41
CA LEU A 949 -6.20 -30.00 -38.25
C LEU A 949 -5.46 -30.30 -36.93
N ARG A 950 -4.85 -31.48 -36.78
CA ARG A 950 -3.96 -31.80 -35.64
C ARG A 950 -2.72 -30.89 -35.62
N GLN A 951 -2.04 -30.72 -36.76
CA GLN A 951 -0.91 -29.78 -36.91
C GLN A 951 -1.31 -28.35 -36.49
N LEU A 952 -2.42 -27.84 -37.02
CA LEU A 952 -2.94 -26.50 -36.72
C LEU A 952 -3.42 -26.36 -35.27
N ALA A 953 -3.88 -27.43 -34.62
CA ALA A 953 -4.23 -27.45 -33.21
C ALA A 953 -2.99 -27.42 -32.29
N LEU A 954 -1.94 -28.18 -32.63
CA LEU A 954 -0.64 -28.09 -31.95
C LEU A 954 -0.04 -26.70 -32.11
N GLU A 955 -0.04 -26.15 -33.33
CA GLU A 955 0.55 -24.83 -33.57
C GLU A 955 -0.18 -23.72 -32.79
N ARG A 956 -1.52 -23.81 -32.66
CA ARG A 956 -2.31 -22.96 -31.76
C ARG A 956 -1.84 -23.09 -30.30
N LYS A 957 -1.57 -24.29 -29.78
CA LYS A 957 -1.00 -24.47 -28.42
C LYS A 957 0.38 -23.80 -28.30
N LEU A 958 1.26 -23.92 -29.30
CA LEU A 958 2.58 -23.27 -29.29
C LEU A 958 2.47 -21.72 -29.30
N ARG A 959 1.56 -21.17 -30.13
CA ARG A 959 1.25 -19.73 -30.16
C ARG A 959 0.75 -19.24 -28.80
N THR A 960 -0.11 -20.00 -28.10
CA THR A 960 -0.56 -19.68 -26.73
C THR A 960 0.61 -19.63 -25.74
N VAL A 961 1.57 -20.55 -25.79
CA VAL A 961 2.76 -20.51 -24.92
C VAL A 961 3.61 -19.26 -25.21
N LYS A 962 3.84 -18.94 -26.50
CA LYS A 962 4.57 -17.72 -26.89
C LYS A 962 3.82 -16.43 -26.48
N GLN A 963 2.49 -16.43 -26.53
CA GLN A 963 1.68 -15.29 -26.09
C GLN A 963 1.79 -15.06 -24.58
N ARG A 964 1.83 -16.11 -23.77
CA ARG A 964 2.14 -16.02 -22.31
C ARG A 964 3.54 -15.47 -22.07
N ASP A 965 4.54 -15.86 -22.88
CA ASP A 965 5.91 -15.32 -22.77
C ASP A 965 5.99 -13.83 -23.12
N LEU A 966 5.23 -13.37 -24.11
CA LEU A 966 5.15 -11.95 -24.47
C LEU A 966 4.48 -11.14 -23.34
N GLN A 967 3.37 -11.65 -22.78
CA GLN A 967 2.72 -11.07 -21.60
C GLN A 967 3.67 -11.00 -20.40
N ALA A 968 4.36 -12.10 -20.06
CA ALA A 968 5.34 -12.13 -18.97
C ALA A 968 6.55 -11.20 -19.19
N LYS A 969 6.81 -10.78 -20.44
CA LYS A 969 7.85 -9.80 -20.83
C LYS A 969 7.29 -8.40 -21.06
N ASN A 970 6.01 -8.14 -20.72
CA ASN A 970 5.30 -6.88 -20.96
C ASN A 970 5.36 -6.38 -22.42
N LYS A 971 5.33 -7.31 -23.38
CA LYS A 971 5.24 -7.01 -24.82
C LYS A 971 3.84 -7.33 -25.33
N SER A 972 3.22 -6.37 -26.01
CA SER A 972 1.99 -6.62 -26.78
C SER A 972 2.22 -7.68 -27.86
N ALA A 973 1.17 -8.43 -28.20
CA ALA A 973 1.17 -9.21 -29.42
C ALA A 973 1.23 -8.27 -30.65
N PRO A 974 1.89 -8.65 -31.75
CA PRO A 974 1.88 -7.87 -32.99
C PRO A 974 0.48 -7.74 -33.60
N ASP A 975 0.23 -6.65 -34.33
CA ASP A 975 -0.91 -6.58 -35.24
C ASP A 975 -0.77 -7.67 -36.31
N GLY A 976 -1.81 -8.51 -36.46
CA GLY A 976 -1.75 -9.77 -37.22
C GLY A 976 -1.56 -11.03 -36.34
N GLY A 977 -1.22 -10.88 -35.07
CA GLY A 977 -1.21 -11.96 -34.06
C GLY A 977 0.16 -12.61 -33.81
N VAL A 978 0.15 -13.66 -32.98
CA VAL A 978 1.37 -14.36 -32.54
C VAL A 978 1.72 -15.49 -33.52
N THR A 979 2.87 -15.38 -34.18
CA THR A 979 3.49 -16.43 -35.01
C THR A 979 4.61 -17.16 -34.27
N VAL A 980 4.86 -18.42 -34.60
CA VAL A 980 5.97 -19.23 -34.04
C VAL A 980 7.08 -19.35 -35.09
N THR A 981 8.31 -18.97 -34.75
CA THR A 981 9.46 -19.15 -35.66
C THR A 981 10.03 -20.57 -35.54
N ALA A 982 10.76 -21.02 -36.56
CA ALA A 982 11.45 -22.32 -36.52
C ALA A 982 12.46 -22.42 -35.36
N GLU A 983 13.12 -21.31 -35.02
CA GLU A 983 14.10 -21.21 -33.92
C GLU A 983 13.47 -21.38 -32.53
N GLU A 984 12.30 -20.78 -32.30
CA GLU A 984 11.60 -20.85 -31.01
C GLU A 984 10.80 -22.15 -30.83
N ARG A 985 10.41 -22.80 -31.94
CA ARG A 985 9.51 -23.97 -31.96
C ARG A 985 9.91 -25.09 -30.99
N PRO A 986 11.19 -25.51 -30.87
CA PRO A 986 11.57 -26.59 -29.95
C PRO A 986 11.38 -26.22 -28.46
N ALA A 987 11.70 -24.98 -28.09
CA ALA A 987 11.59 -24.52 -26.71
C ALA A 987 10.13 -24.31 -26.28
N LEU A 988 9.29 -23.80 -27.19
CA LEU A 988 7.84 -23.69 -26.98
C LEU A 988 7.18 -25.07 -26.88
N LEU A 989 7.58 -26.01 -27.75
CA LEU A 989 7.07 -27.39 -27.76
C LEU A 989 7.42 -28.14 -26.48
N ALA A 990 8.67 -28.06 -26.01
CA ALA A 990 9.09 -28.70 -24.77
C ALA A 990 8.28 -28.23 -23.56
N ARG A 991 7.92 -26.94 -23.51
CA ARG A 991 7.10 -26.35 -22.44
C ARG A 991 5.62 -26.69 -22.58
N ALA A 992 5.08 -26.76 -23.80
CA ALA A 992 3.72 -27.21 -24.05
C ALA A 992 3.55 -28.70 -23.64
N TYR A 993 4.48 -29.57 -24.05
CA TYR A 993 4.51 -30.97 -23.66
C TYR A 993 4.69 -31.14 -22.13
N ALA A 994 5.53 -30.32 -21.49
CA ALA A 994 5.69 -30.33 -20.03
C ALA A 994 4.39 -29.99 -19.29
N ALA A 995 3.57 -29.05 -19.80
CA ALA A 995 2.30 -28.64 -19.20
C ALA A 995 1.14 -29.62 -19.46
N GLU A 996 1.14 -30.34 -20.59
CA GLU A 996 0.03 -31.22 -20.99
C GLU A 996 -0.13 -32.46 -20.07
N PRO A 997 -1.34 -32.88 -19.67
CA PRO A 997 -1.57 -34.05 -18.80
C PRO A 997 -1.42 -35.41 -19.54
N LEU A 998 -0.30 -35.59 -20.24
CA LEU A 998 0.02 -36.82 -20.99
C LEU A 998 0.80 -37.83 -20.13
N PRO A 999 0.64 -39.15 -20.35
CA PRO A 999 1.46 -40.18 -19.73
C PRO A 999 2.92 -40.07 -20.20
N LYS A 1000 3.75 -39.42 -19.39
CA LYS A 1000 5.16 -39.14 -19.70
C LYS A 1000 6.05 -40.34 -19.31
N PRO A 1001 6.93 -40.83 -20.21
CA PRO A 1001 7.78 -41.97 -19.92
C PRO A 1001 8.74 -41.65 -18.77
N ARG A 1002 8.87 -42.58 -17.83
CA ARG A 1002 9.81 -42.52 -16.71
C ARG A 1002 10.91 -43.56 -16.87
N ASN A 1003 12.10 -43.28 -16.35
CA ASN A 1003 13.18 -44.25 -16.26
C ASN A 1003 12.97 -45.21 -15.07
N ALA A 1004 13.86 -46.20 -14.91
CA ALA A 1004 13.79 -47.19 -13.83
C ALA A 1004 13.95 -46.60 -12.41
N LEU A 1005 14.31 -45.32 -12.28
CA LEU A 1005 14.39 -44.56 -11.02
C LEU A 1005 13.16 -43.67 -10.79
N GLY A 1006 12.10 -43.81 -11.61
CA GLY A 1006 10.87 -43.02 -11.50
C GLY A 1006 10.96 -41.58 -12.01
N LEU A 1007 12.15 -41.13 -12.46
CA LEU A 1007 12.36 -39.79 -13.01
C LEU A 1007 11.89 -39.73 -14.47
N GLN A 1008 11.33 -38.59 -14.88
CA GLN A 1008 10.83 -38.39 -16.24
C GLN A 1008 12.00 -38.44 -17.25
N LYS A 1009 11.88 -39.29 -18.28
CA LYS A 1009 12.86 -39.42 -19.36
C LYS A 1009 12.85 -38.16 -20.22
N SER A 1010 14.02 -37.70 -20.67
CA SER A 1010 14.11 -36.69 -21.73
C SER A 1010 13.63 -37.28 -23.06
N VAL A 1011 12.59 -36.65 -23.63
CA VAL A 1011 11.95 -37.05 -24.88
C VAL A 1011 12.45 -36.10 -25.99
N PRO A 1012 12.94 -36.59 -27.14
CA PRO A 1012 13.30 -35.74 -28.29
C PRO A 1012 12.12 -34.88 -28.76
N PRO A 1013 12.34 -33.67 -29.31
CA PRO A 1013 11.25 -32.80 -29.76
C PRO A 1013 10.28 -33.47 -30.75
N ALA A 1014 10.77 -34.33 -31.66
CA ALA A 1014 9.92 -35.06 -32.60
C ALA A 1014 8.97 -36.06 -31.90
N GLU A 1015 9.43 -36.74 -30.86
CA GLU A 1015 8.60 -37.64 -30.04
C GLU A 1015 7.59 -36.83 -29.19
N MET A 1016 7.98 -35.65 -28.68
CA MET A 1016 7.05 -34.75 -27.99
C MET A 1016 5.93 -34.27 -28.93
N GLU A 1017 6.28 -33.87 -30.16
CA GLU A 1017 5.34 -33.46 -31.19
C GLU A 1017 4.38 -34.58 -31.56
N GLN A 1018 4.88 -35.80 -31.82
CA GLN A 1018 4.01 -36.96 -32.08
C GLN A 1018 3.09 -37.27 -30.90
N ALA A 1019 3.57 -37.24 -29.66
CA ALA A 1019 2.75 -37.47 -28.48
C ALA A 1019 1.65 -36.40 -28.30
N MET A 1020 1.94 -35.13 -28.61
CA MET A 1020 0.93 -34.07 -28.59
C MET A 1020 -0.07 -34.19 -29.74
N LEU A 1021 0.37 -34.54 -30.96
CA LEU A 1021 -0.51 -34.75 -32.11
C LEU A 1021 -1.44 -35.96 -31.92
N ALA A 1022 -0.95 -37.05 -31.33
CA ALA A 1022 -1.74 -38.24 -31.00
C ALA A 1022 -2.82 -37.95 -29.94
N ALA A 1023 -2.54 -37.03 -29.00
CA ALA A 1023 -3.52 -36.60 -27.99
C ALA A 1023 -4.59 -35.63 -28.53
N ILE A 1024 -4.40 -35.06 -29.72
CA ILE A 1024 -5.40 -34.20 -30.35
C ILE A 1024 -6.41 -35.09 -31.09
N VAL A 1025 -7.55 -35.30 -30.46
CA VAL A 1025 -8.75 -35.83 -31.12
C VAL A 1025 -9.32 -34.73 -32.02
N ILE A 1026 -9.55 -35.10 -33.28
CA ILE A 1026 -10.39 -34.39 -34.25
C ILE A 1026 -11.56 -35.33 -34.50
N ASP A 1027 -12.78 -34.81 -34.49
CA ASP A 1027 -14.03 -35.55 -34.71
C ASP A 1027 -14.75 -35.07 -35.99
N ASP A 1028 -15.82 -35.77 -36.39
CA ASP A 1028 -16.53 -35.49 -37.65
C ASP A 1028 -17.21 -34.10 -37.63
N ASP A 1029 -17.53 -33.56 -36.45
CA ASP A 1029 -18.02 -32.19 -36.25
C ASP A 1029 -16.93 -31.16 -36.66
N ASP A 1030 -15.67 -31.36 -36.26
CA ASP A 1030 -14.53 -30.51 -36.65
C ASP A 1030 -14.29 -30.51 -38.17
N LEU A 1031 -14.38 -31.68 -38.82
CA LEU A 1031 -14.24 -31.85 -40.28
C LEU A 1031 -15.40 -31.20 -41.04
N THR A 1032 -16.63 -31.44 -40.59
CA THR A 1032 -17.85 -30.80 -41.11
C THR A 1032 -17.77 -29.28 -40.99
N ALA A 1033 -17.30 -28.77 -39.85
CA ALA A 1033 -17.08 -27.35 -39.62
C ALA A 1033 -15.93 -26.76 -40.47
N LEU A 1034 -14.95 -27.54 -40.92
CA LEU A 1034 -13.92 -27.10 -41.87
C LEU A 1034 -14.53 -26.91 -43.28
N ALA A 1035 -15.28 -27.89 -43.76
CA ALA A 1035 -15.97 -27.80 -45.05
C ALA A 1035 -16.94 -26.60 -45.12
N HIS A 1036 -17.75 -26.38 -44.09
CA HIS A 1036 -18.63 -25.21 -44.03
C HIS A 1036 -17.85 -23.88 -44.05
N LYS A 1037 -16.67 -23.79 -43.42
CA LYS A 1037 -15.81 -22.59 -43.51
C LYS A 1037 -15.29 -22.37 -44.93
N ARG A 1038 -14.89 -23.42 -45.65
CA ARG A 1038 -14.45 -23.32 -47.06
C ARG A 1038 -15.55 -22.73 -47.95
N ALA A 1039 -16.77 -23.25 -47.84
CA ALA A 1039 -17.94 -22.73 -48.57
C ALA A 1039 -18.29 -21.28 -48.17
N GLN A 1040 -18.29 -20.98 -46.87
CA GLN A 1040 -18.55 -19.63 -46.35
C GLN A 1040 -17.50 -18.63 -46.83
N SER A 1041 -16.21 -19.00 -46.86
CA SER A 1041 -15.14 -18.08 -47.29
C SER A 1041 -15.17 -17.78 -48.80
N ALA A 1042 -15.60 -18.73 -49.63
CA ALA A 1042 -15.93 -18.45 -51.03
C ALA A 1042 -17.13 -17.49 -51.15
N LYS A 1043 -18.20 -17.71 -50.38
CA LYS A 1043 -19.38 -16.84 -50.35
C LYS A 1043 -19.05 -15.42 -49.88
N ASP A 1044 -18.31 -15.28 -48.78
CA ASP A 1044 -17.88 -13.99 -48.21
C ASP A 1044 -17.02 -13.20 -49.21
N TRP A 1045 -16.16 -13.89 -49.97
CA TRP A 1045 -15.39 -13.27 -51.05
C TRP A 1045 -16.27 -12.76 -52.19
N LEU A 1046 -17.24 -13.57 -52.65
CA LEU A 1046 -18.18 -13.17 -53.72
C LEU A 1046 -19.10 -12.01 -53.29
N MET A 1047 -19.58 -12.02 -52.04
CA MET A 1047 -20.36 -10.91 -51.47
C MET A 1047 -19.55 -9.60 -51.43
N LYS A 1048 -18.27 -9.68 -51.03
CA LYS A 1048 -17.35 -8.51 -51.04
C LYS A 1048 -17.14 -7.93 -52.44
N HIS A 1049 -17.33 -8.73 -53.49
CA HIS A 1049 -17.26 -8.32 -54.89
C HIS A 1049 -18.65 -8.11 -55.53
N GLY A 1050 -19.66 -7.80 -54.71
CA GLY A 1050 -20.96 -7.28 -55.15
C GLY A 1050 -22.05 -8.32 -55.42
N VAL A 1051 -21.76 -9.62 -55.32
CA VAL A 1051 -22.76 -10.67 -55.59
C VAL A 1051 -23.82 -10.71 -54.48
N PRO A 1052 -25.12 -10.57 -54.77
CA PRO A 1052 -26.16 -10.55 -53.73
C PRO A 1052 -26.25 -11.86 -52.94
N ALA A 1053 -26.22 -11.75 -51.60
CA ALA A 1053 -26.22 -12.88 -50.67
C ALA A 1053 -27.47 -13.79 -50.82
N GLU A 1054 -28.60 -13.22 -51.22
CA GLU A 1054 -29.87 -13.92 -51.49
C GLU A 1054 -29.77 -14.92 -52.65
N ARG A 1055 -28.85 -14.71 -53.61
CA ARG A 1055 -28.65 -15.58 -54.77
C ARG A 1055 -27.65 -16.72 -54.56
N MET A 1056 -26.85 -16.67 -53.49
CA MET A 1056 -25.82 -17.67 -53.16
C MET A 1056 -26.24 -18.52 -51.96
N PHE A 1057 -26.42 -19.83 -52.14
CA PHE A 1057 -26.90 -20.79 -51.14
C PHE A 1057 -25.75 -21.67 -50.67
N LEU A 1058 -25.66 -21.95 -49.36
CA LEU A 1058 -24.71 -22.93 -48.85
C LEU A 1058 -25.38 -24.30 -48.73
N THR A 1059 -24.71 -25.35 -49.20
CA THR A 1059 -25.19 -26.73 -48.99
C THR A 1059 -24.56 -27.35 -47.74
N ALA A 1060 -25.15 -28.44 -47.27
CA ALA A 1060 -24.51 -29.36 -46.32
C ALA A 1060 -23.11 -29.76 -46.81
N ALA A 1061 -22.18 -29.92 -45.85
CA ALA A 1061 -20.84 -30.42 -46.11
C ALA A 1061 -20.90 -31.87 -46.67
N LYS A 1062 -19.95 -32.21 -47.55
CA LYS A 1062 -19.83 -33.56 -48.13
C LYS A 1062 -18.38 -34.03 -48.13
N GLU A 1063 -18.17 -35.32 -47.96
CA GLU A 1063 -16.83 -35.92 -48.03
C GLU A 1063 -16.23 -35.78 -49.44
N GLY A 1064 -14.91 -35.63 -49.53
CA GLY A 1064 -14.13 -35.59 -50.76
C GLY A 1064 -13.03 -34.53 -50.75
N ALA A 1065 -12.21 -34.51 -51.80
CA ALA A 1065 -11.04 -33.65 -51.93
C ALA A 1065 -11.27 -32.18 -51.48
N CYS A 1066 -10.28 -31.59 -50.82
CA CYS A 1066 -10.33 -30.27 -50.15
C CYS A 1066 -10.70 -29.12 -51.11
N LYS A 1067 -12.00 -28.87 -51.30
CA LYS A 1067 -12.52 -27.83 -52.19
C LYS A 1067 -13.89 -27.30 -51.73
N ALA A 1068 -14.28 -26.14 -52.26
CA ALA A 1068 -15.69 -25.77 -52.38
C ALA A 1068 -16.13 -25.99 -53.83
N GLU A 1069 -17.28 -26.63 -54.04
CA GLU A 1069 -17.90 -26.83 -55.35
C GLU A 1069 -18.96 -25.77 -55.63
N PHE A 1070 -19.09 -25.39 -56.90
CA PHE A 1070 -19.99 -24.36 -57.39
C PHE A 1070 -21.02 -24.98 -58.34
N THR A 1071 -22.30 -24.67 -58.17
CA THR A 1071 -23.35 -25.09 -59.11
C THR A 1071 -24.28 -23.93 -59.41
N LEU A 1072 -24.23 -23.44 -60.65
CA LEU A 1072 -25.15 -22.40 -61.15
C LEU A 1072 -26.53 -23.01 -61.46
N ARG A 1073 -27.58 -22.21 -61.27
CA ARG A 1073 -28.98 -22.50 -61.65
C ARG A 1073 -29.68 -21.26 -62.17
#